data_AF-A0A1V5ASJ7-F1
#
_entry.id   AF-A0A1V5ASJ7-F1
#
_cell.length_a   1.000
_cell.length_b   1.000
_cell.length_c   1.000
_cell.angle_alpha   90.00
_cell.angle_beta   90.00
_cell.angle_gamma   90.00
#
_symmetry.space_group_name_H-M   'P 1'
#
loop_
_entity.id
_entity.type
_entity.pdbx_description
1 polymer ?
#
loop_
_entity_poly.entity_id
_entity_poly.type
_entity_poly.pdbx_seq_one_letter_code
_entity_poly.pdbx_strand_id
1 'polypeptide(L)'
;MAATIEPRQEQLNVLYHEIFGEEKRQQTRPHTNKSHVLSDDALILKATLAKNGTEFKALWDGSILGYNGDDSAADMALMNMLAFWTGGDAVQMERLFSRSNLGQRAKWWDRADYRERTIQKAISKAREFYEPPKDDNNGAASSHEKAAGLTSSEILEKVEADPRALRDPEILAGLAALKRGDPIEYDLLVDGIKKAHRGLRVDTIHALVDRYIQAHVKVAEKPTETHDDIKAKALAIAERGDPVKYLIWQAQRNHTGDIDYQKVLIASIASAASQTSNGIQPGGTGEKGSGKSDACTAVYHLVPPDRRLDGSLSPMSLFYLQETGRLKPGMILFSDDVEYEPIIPIYKRSTARFQHGITHFSVSGGKDRHGIELKIPPRIVWWLTSVEGVANEQAFDRQYPISTDSSPEHKKRVAHEISARRARKELRLADDEGIEFARELIEDIFANGPFKVLIPQAERAKWLKVSDFRGQEQFWDLVDALVILRWRQHERGSDGWLIAKDEDLIEAKGILARHKVAHFADLTEAEVKVVGAMSSGLPMTQKDLTEALGIAQSTLSERLRSIMAKSAIITEDHEGGKKVYTLNPQMQLGKEYWLNLDLIDIKTDISETYCRPQIALSGCYRYVIGIPIGIIINNSNRIPNSLSVDKQGSIEKGYPCDDCGKCPLREYHSILSPPKKADNDPNQQQEPLFDTDNLVDDRTDKTNNAISESTNVQIRQSSDAVVGADGVENQPALGPHPRRDEPTLKAIYRPGGSALEYAPFALNLHQGCSHNCEYCYARSLTRKSREQWKSDCNILTKKATLANIEADLKGWQGERKPVHLTFMGDPYDLGRQENSYTRTVLELFKKYHHPFQILSKGGMKAARDFDLYFEGCRFGCTLTFNNDKDSLEWEPGAALPADRIAALKAAHAKGIQTWVSLEPVIAPTQTLALIEMTHEFVDHYGVGKWNHDARADSIDWPKFRADGEELLKKFGKHYMIKDDLKKAAPCTDQHEPTPGGETVKRPFCYLAKLRTLAMMEYGMNGWVNPSKIAPKCGLLECQACRGLLHLGYVQYTRSDGSIAYRQKRTDEYQQPGRAEA
;
A
#
# COMPACT_ATOMS: atom_id res chain seq x y z
N MET A 1 37.27 -52.50 57.82
CA MET A 1 35.97 -52.34 57.12
C MET A 1 36.07 -51.10 56.27
N ALA A 2 36.03 -51.22 54.95
CA ALA A 2 35.91 -50.07 54.06
C ALA A 2 34.44 -49.62 54.03
N ALA A 3 34.18 -48.31 54.08
CA ALA A 3 32.82 -47.80 54.02
C ALA A 3 32.25 -47.96 52.60
N THR A 4 31.30 -48.87 52.39
CA THR A 4 30.56 -48.96 51.14
C THR A 4 29.56 -47.79 51.03
N ILE A 5 29.50 -47.19 49.84
CA ILE A 5 28.48 -46.22 49.49
C ILE A 5 27.24 -47.02 49.05
N GLU A 6 26.30 -47.20 49.98
CA GLU A 6 25.03 -47.88 49.72
C GLU A 6 24.13 -47.01 48.80
N PRO A 7 23.49 -47.58 47.76
CA PRO A 7 22.69 -46.82 46.80
C PRO A 7 21.34 -46.39 47.39
N ARG A 8 21.32 -45.27 48.10
CA ARG A 8 20.14 -44.70 48.80
C ARG A 8 19.35 -43.69 47.96
N GLN A 9 19.14 -44.01 46.68
CA GLN A 9 18.54 -43.06 45.73
C GLN A 9 17.08 -42.74 46.07
N GLU A 10 16.30 -43.69 46.60
CA GLU A 10 14.93 -43.41 47.04
C GLU A 10 14.88 -42.43 48.22
N GLN A 11 15.72 -42.60 49.25
CA GLN A 11 15.74 -41.66 50.38
C GLN A 11 16.21 -40.26 49.96
N LEU A 12 17.14 -40.17 49.00
CA LEU A 12 17.58 -38.89 48.42
C LEU A 12 16.47 -38.22 47.60
N ASN A 13 15.70 -38.98 46.83
CA ASN A 13 14.58 -38.44 46.06
C ASN A 13 13.44 -37.93 46.96
N VAL A 14 13.14 -38.63 48.06
CA VAL A 14 12.17 -38.17 49.08
C VAL A 14 12.62 -36.83 49.67
N LEU A 15 13.87 -36.74 50.14
CA LEU A 15 14.42 -35.51 50.71
C LEU A 15 14.44 -34.34 49.70
N TYR A 16 14.72 -34.64 48.42
CA TYR A 16 14.69 -33.65 47.35
C TYR A 16 13.29 -33.05 47.15
N HIS A 17 12.25 -33.90 47.11
CA HIS A 17 10.86 -33.44 47.00
C HIS A 17 10.36 -32.72 48.26
N GLU A 18 10.84 -33.09 49.45
CA GLU A 18 10.48 -32.44 50.70
C GLU A 18 11.08 -31.02 50.84
N ILE A 19 12.29 -30.79 50.30
CA ILE A 19 12.97 -29.49 50.33
C ILE A 19 12.55 -28.56 49.18
N PHE A 20 12.34 -29.10 47.97
CA PHE A 20 12.14 -28.30 46.75
C PHE A 20 10.74 -28.39 46.12
N GLY A 21 9.89 -29.31 46.60
CA GLY A 21 8.55 -29.57 46.06
C GLY A 21 8.53 -30.43 44.79
N GLU A 22 7.33 -30.71 44.27
CA GLU A 22 7.19 -31.35 42.96
C GLU A 22 7.39 -30.32 41.83
N GLU A 23 8.42 -30.54 41.00
CA GLU A 23 8.53 -29.82 39.73
C GLU A 23 7.35 -30.17 38.82
N LYS A 24 6.60 -29.14 38.40
CA LYS A 24 5.57 -29.30 37.37
C LYS A 24 6.22 -29.81 36.08
N ARG A 25 6.00 -31.08 35.74
CA ARG A 25 6.31 -31.66 34.43
C ARG A 25 5.81 -30.74 33.31
N GLN A 26 6.72 -29.97 32.71
CA GLN A 26 6.43 -29.30 31.45
C GLN A 26 6.21 -30.39 30.41
N GLN A 27 5.07 -30.33 29.72
CA GLN A 27 4.72 -31.32 28.70
C GLN A 27 5.76 -31.27 27.58
N THR A 28 6.53 -32.35 27.45
CA THR A 28 7.40 -32.57 26.28
C THR A 28 6.53 -32.58 25.04
N ARG A 29 6.63 -31.53 24.21
CA ARG A 29 6.08 -31.56 22.86
C ARG A 29 6.80 -32.68 22.10
N PRO A 30 6.09 -33.60 21.42
CA PRO A 30 6.75 -34.55 20.54
C PRO A 30 7.39 -33.78 19.38
N HIS A 31 8.72 -33.75 19.30
CA HIS A 31 9.39 -33.29 18.10
C HIS A 31 9.13 -34.30 16.99
N THR A 32 8.32 -33.89 16.01
CA THR A 32 8.10 -34.66 14.79
C THR A 32 9.41 -34.70 14.02
N ASN A 33 9.85 -35.91 13.69
CA ASN A 33 11.11 -36.18 13.01
C ASN A 33 11.09 -35.55 11.60
N LYS A 34 11.64 -34.35 11.48
CA LYS A 34 11.84 -33.67 10.19
C LYS A 34 13.26 -33.95 9.73
N SER A 35 13.37 -34.83 8.73
CA SER A 35 14.60 -34.99 7.93
C SER A 35 15.11 -33.62 7.50
N HIS A 36 16.34 -33.27 7.89
CA HIS A 36 16.94 -31.98 7.61
C HIS A 36 17.44 -31.92 6.15
N VAL A 37 17.37 -30.74 5.54
CA VAL A 37 17.44 -30.59 4.06
C VAL A 37 18.86 -30.51 3.51
N LEU A 38 19.88 -30.26 4.35
CA LEU A 38 21.27 -30.21 3.91
C LEU A 38 21.92 -31.60 3.90
N SER A 39 22.62 -31.93 2.80
CA SER A 39 23.57 -33.02 2.76
C SER A 39 24.72 -32.76 3.75
N ASP A 40 25.33 -33.84 4.25
CA ASP A 40 26.40 -33.77 5.24
C ASP A 40 27.56 -32.85 4.78
N ASP A 41 27.94 -32.90 3.51
CA ASP A 41 29.05 -32.12 2.96
C ASP A 41 28.70 -30.63 2.81
N ALA A 42 27.48 -30.32 2.39
CA ALA A 42 26.97 -28.95 2.34
C ALA A 42 26.85 -28.34 3.76
N LEU A 43 26.51 -29.16 4.75
CA LEU A 43 26.47 -28.78 6.16
C LEU A 43 27.88 -28.49 6.70
N ILE A 44 28.85 -29.38 6.48
CA ILE A 44 30.26 -29.19 6.89
C ILE A 44 30.83 -27.90 6.27
N LEU A 45 30.58 -27.67 4.99
CA LEU A 45 31.01 -26.46 4.29
C LEU A 45 30.38 -25.19 4.89
N LYS A 46 29.06 -25.18 5.12
CA LYS A 46 28.37 -24.04 5.75
C LYS A 46 28.83 -23.79 7.18
N ALA A 47 29.00 -24.84 7.98
CA ALA A 47 29.50 -24.72 9.36
C ALA A 47 30.94 -24.18 9.40
N THR A 48 31.80 -24.60 8.46
CA THR A 48 33.17 -24.10 8.28
C THR A 48 33.23 -22.63 7.85
N LEU A 49 32.24 -22.16 7.09
CA LEU A 49 32.15 -20.77 6.60
C LEU A 49 31.38 -19.83 7.53
N ALA A 50 30.80 -20.34 8.62
CA ALA A 50 30.04 -19.55 9.57
C ALA A 50 30.91 -18.59 10.41
N LYS A 51 30.29 -17.68 11.16
CA LYS A 51 30.99 -16.71 12.03
C LYS A 51 31.87 -17.36 13.10
N ASN A 52 31.51 -18.57 13.54
CA ASN A 52 32.27 -19.45 14.44
C ASN A 52 32.97 -20.61 13.68
N GLY A 53 33.08 -20.53 12.36
CA GLY A 53 33.57 -21.61 11.50
C GLY A 53 35.06 -21.93 11.68
N THR A 54 35.85 -20.99 12.18
CA THR A 54 37.25 -21.24 12.60
C THR A 54 37.32 -22.18 13.81
N GLU A 55 36.41 -22.04 14.77
CA GLU A 55 36.30 -22.94 15.91
C GLU A 55 35.72 -24.29 15.49
N PHE A 56 34.67 -24.28 14.66
CA PHE A 56 34.08 -25.50 14.09
C PHE A 56 35.14 -26.33 13.36
N LYS A 57 35.92 -25.70 12.47
CA LYS A 57 36.98 -26.36 11.73
C LYS A 57 38.10 -26.87 12.65
N ALA A 58 38.54 -26.08 13.62
CA ALA A 58 39.56 -26.52 14.58
C ALA A 58 39.11 -27.79 15.34
N LEU A 59 37.86 -27.85 15.80
CA LEU A 59 37.29 -29.02 16.44
C LEU A 59 37.10 -30.18 15.45
N TRP A 60 36.61 -29.92 14.24
CA TRP A 60 36.41 -30.93 13.19
C TRP A 60 37.72 -31.62 12.79
N ASP A 61 38.79 -30.84 12.66
CA ASP A 61 40.14 -31.30 12.36
C ASP A 61 40.85 -31.92 13.59
N GLY A 62 40.21 -31.94 14.77
CA GLY A 62 40.66 -32.69 15.95
C GLY A 62 41.38 -31.89 17.04
N SER A 63 41.40 -30.55 16.96
CA SER A 63 42.09 -29.69 17.92
C SER A 63 41.30 -29.54 19.23
N ILE A 64 41.90 -30.00 20.32
CA ILE A 64 41.39 -29.86 21.70
C ILE A 64 42.02 -28.69 22.47
N LEU A 65 42.86 -27.88 21.81
CA LEU A 65 43.67 -26.82 22.46
C LEU A 65 42.81 -25.71 23.09
N GLY A 66 41.68 -25.34 22.46
CA GLY A 66 40.73 -24.36 23.01
C GLY A 66 39.98 -24.85 24.26
N TYR A 67 40.11 -26.13 24.61
CA TYR A 67 39.39 -26.82 25.67
C TYR A 67 40.33 -27.40 26.74
N ASN A 68 41.53 -26.82 26.89
CA ASN A 68 42.57 -27.20 27.87
C ASN A 68 42.98 -28.68 27.82
N GLY A 69 42.80 -29.36 26.67
CA GLY A 69 43.06 -30.80 26.54
C GLY A 69 41.95 -31.71 27.10
N ASP A 70 40.80 -31.18 27.51
CA ASP A 70 39.65 -32.01 27.88
C ASP A 70 38.93 -32.52 26.61
N ASP A 71 39.23 -33.77 26.27
CA ASP A 71 38.60 -34.52 25.19
C ASP A 71 37.07 -34.48 25.24
N SER A 72 36.47 -34.51 26.43
CA SER A 72 35.02 -34.57 26.61
C SER A 72 34.36 -33.20 26.50
N ALA A 73 35.08 -32.14 26.86
CA ALA A 73 34.64 -30.77 26.60
C ALA A 73 34.68 -30.45 25.10
N ALA A 74 35.75 -30.87 24.39
CA ALA A 74 35.86 -30.73 22.95
C ALA A 74 34.81 -31.56 22.18
N ASP A 75 34.59 -32.82 22.58
CA ASP A 75 33.49 -33.65 22.03
C ASP A 75 32.14 -32.94 22.16
N MET A 76 31.84 -32.41 23.35
CA MET A 76 30.58 -31.72 23.65
C MET A 76 30.44 -30.41 22.88
N ALA A 77 31.53 -29.65 22.69
CA ALA A 77 31.53 -28.41 21.93
C ALA A 77 31.15 -28.65 20.46
N LEU A 78 31.82 -29.59 19.80
CA LEU A 78 31.50 -29.95 18.41
C LEU A 78 30.08 -30.54 18.30
N MET A 79 29.67 -31.38 19.25
CA MET A 79 28.31 -31.96 19.26
C MET A 79 27.22 -30.89 19.43
N ASN A 80 27.44 -29.85 20.25
CA ASN A 80 26.50 -28.72 20.36
C ASN A 80 26.41 -27.91 19.06
N MET A 81 27.52 -27.72 18.35
CA MET A 81 27.52 -27.07 17.03
C MET A 81 26.75 -27.92 16.02
N LEU A 82 26.99 -29.24 15.98
CA LEU A 82 26.25 -30.16 15.11
C LEU A 82 24.75 -30.19 15.43
N ALA A 83 24.36 -30.17 16.72
CA ALA A 83 22.95 -30.12 17.12
C ALA A 83 22.20 -28.91 16.54
N PHE A 84 22.84 -27.74 16.49
CA PHE A 84 22.30 -26.56 15.79
C PHE A 84 22.15 -26.83 14.29
N TRP A 85 23.20 -27.31 13.62
CA TRP A 85 23.24 -27.46 12.15
C TRP A 85 22.35 -28.59 11.58
N THR A 86 22.07 -29.64 12.35
CA THR A 86 21.22 -30.77 11.93
C THR A 86 19.75 -30.65 12.35
N GLY A 87 19.38 -29.58 13.07
CA GLY A 87 18.06 -29.48 13.69
C GLY A 87 17.83 -30.50 14.81
N GLY A 88 18.89 -31.06 15.40
CA GLY A 88 18.82 -32.08 16.45
C GLY A 88 18.59 -33.51 15.95
N ASP A 89 18.75 -33.80 14.64
CA ASP A 89 18.74 -35.19 14.14
C ASP A 89 19.93 -35.96 14.72
N ALA A 90 19.65 -36.85 15.68
CA ALA A 90 20.63 -37.67 16.38
C ALA A 90 21.44 -38.58 15.44
N VAL A 91 20.83 -39.09 14.37
CA VAL A 91 21.47 -40.03 13.42
C VAL A 91 22.40 -39.26 12.48
N GLN A 92 21.98 -38.08 12.00
CA GLN A 92 22.87 -37.20 11.23
C GLN A 92 24.01 -36.65 12.11
N MET A 93 23.75 -36.28 13.37
CA MET A 93 24.78 -35.86 14.33
C MET A 93 25.82 -36.96 14.58
N GLU A 94 25.37 -38.21 14.82
CA GLU A 94 26.27 -39.34 15.03
C GLU A 94 27.16 -39.58 13.80
N ARG A 95 26.57 -39.58 12.60
CA ARG A 95 27.28 -39.77 11.33
C ARG A 95 28.29 -38.66 11.05
N LEU A 96 27.90 -37.39 11.24
CA LEU A 96 28.79 -36.24 11.05
C LEU A 96 29.93 -36.24 12.07
N PHE A 97 29.63 -36.43 13.36
CA PHE A 97 30.67 -36.48 14.39
C PHE A 97 31.66 -37.61 14.12
N SER A 98 31.18 -38.78 13.70
CA SER A 98 32.03 -39.92 13.29
C SER A 98 32.96 -39.61 12.11
N ARG A 99 32.60 -38.65 11.23
CA ARG A 99 33.45 -38.17 10.12
C ARG A 99 34.50 -37.14 10.54
N SER A 100 34.39 -36.56 11.73
CA SER A 100 35.39 -35.64 12.30
C SER A 100 36.57 -36.38 12.93
N ASN A 101 37.73 -35.74 13.04
CA ASN A 101 38.91 -36.35 13.69
C ASN A 101 38.68 -36.61 15.19
N LEU A 102 37.77 -35.90 15.87
CA LEU A 102 37.37 -36.22 17.25
C LEU A 102 36.57 -37.53 17.34
N GLY A 103 35.75 -37.83 16.32
CA GLY A 103 34.98 -39.08 16.21
C GLY A 103 35.77 -40.28 15.70
N GLN A 104 36.96 -40.09 15.15
CA GLN A 104 37.89 -41.18 14.79
C GLN A 104 38.61 -41.79 16.01
N ARG A 105 38.34 -41.30 17.23
CA ARG A 105 38.99 -41.75 18.46
C ARG A 105 38.28 -42.99 19.04
N ALA A 106 39.05 -43.95 19.55
CA ALA A 106 38.56 -45.21 20.12
C ALA A 106 37.41 -45.01 21.14
N LYS A 107 37.52 -43.99 22.00
CA LYS A 107 36.50 -43.52 22.96
C LYS A 107 35.09 -43.34 22.36
N TRP A 108 34.97 -42.98 21.09
CA TRP A 108 33.67 -42.78 20.41
C TRP A 108 33.04 -44.09 19.93
N TRP A 109 33.87 -45.03 19.48
CA TRP A 109 33.42 -46.32 18.93
C TRP A 109 33.19 -47.36 20.04
N ASP A 110 34.12 -47.47 20.99
CA ASP A 110 34.13 -48.47 22.05
C ASP A 110 33.06 -48.21 23.14
N ARG A 111 32.50 -47.00 23.18
CA ARG A 111 31.58 -46.56 24.24
C ARG A 111 30.25 -46.04 23.70
N ALA A 112 29.34 -46.97 23.42
CA ALA A 112 27.95 -46.65 23.07
C ALA A 112 27.26 -45.79 24.14
N ASP A 113 27.52 -46.05 25.44
CA ASP A 113 26.99 -45.27 26.57
C ASP A 113 27.39 -43.78 26.51
N TYR A 114 28.63 -43.52 26.12
CA TYR A 114 29.18 -42.19 26.00
C TYR A 114 28.63 -41.48 24.77
N ARG A 115 28.55 -42.20 23.64
CA ARG A 115 28.04 -41.71 22.36
C ARG A 115 26.58 -41.24 22.47
N GLU A 116 25.69 -42.12 22.91
CA GLU A 116 24.26 -41.81 23.04
C GLU A 116 24.02 -40.67 24.04
N ARG A 117 24.63 -40.73 25.22
CA ARG A 117 24.50 -39.67 26.24
C ARG A 117 25.03 -38.32 25.77
N THR A 118 26.07 -38.29 24.93
CA THR A 118 26.66 -37.06 24.39
C THR A 118 25.72 -36.39 23.39
N ILE A 119 25.13 -37.17 22.47
CA ILE A 119 24.14 -36.70 21.50
C ILE A 119 22.89 -36.16 22.22
N GLN A 120 22.30 -36.94 23.12
CA GLN A 120 21.09 -36.53 23.86
C GLN A 120 21.32 -35.29 24.75
N LYS A 121 22.52 -35.14 25.32
CA LYS A 121 22.91 -33.96 26.12
C LYS A 121 23.11 -32.71 25.27
N ALA A 122 23.54 -32.83 24.01
CA ALA A 122 23.62 -31.72 23.07
C ALA A 122 22.21 -31.29 22.59
N ILE A 123 21.37 -32.24 22.18
CA ILE A 123 19.99 -31.99 21.74
C ILE A 123 19.17 -31.31 22.84
N SER A 124 19.21 -31.82 24.08
CA SER A 124 18.49 -31.24 25.22
C SER A 124 19.01 -29.86 25.68
N LYS A 125 20.20 -29.44 25.23
CA LYS A 125 20.77 -28.11 25.50
C LYS A 125 20.57 -27.13 24.35
N ALA A 126 20.27 -27.60 23.14
CA ALA A 126 20.01 -26.74 21.99
C ALA A 126 18.73 -25.92 22.23
N ARG A 127 18.86 -24.59 22.13
CA ARG A 127 17.73 -23.64 22.24
C ARG A 127 17.29 -23.07 20.90
N GLU A 128 18.17 -23.16 19.92
CA GLU A 128 18.03 -22.64 18.56
C GLU A 128 18.56 -23.71 17.61
N PHE A 129 18.01 -23.75 16.40
CA PHE A 129 18.38 -24.68 15.34
C PHE A 129 18.58 -23.91 14.04
N TYR A 130 19.41 -24.43 13.15
CA TYR A 130 19.61 -23.86 11.83
C TYR A 130 18.35 -24.02 10.97
N GLU A 131 17.67 -22.91 10.68
CA GLU A 131 16.67 -22.87 9.61
C GLU A 131 17.33 -22.30 8.34
N PRO A 132 17.41 -23.06 7.22
CA PRO A 132 17.84 -22.49 5.96
C PRO A 132 16.86 -21.40 5.48
N PRO A 133 17.32 -20.40 4.71
CA PRO A 133 16.42 -19.49 4.01
C PRO A 133 15.38 -20.28 3.22
N LYS A 134 14.11 -19.88 3.30
CA LYS A 134 13.01 -20.60 2.64
C LYS A 134 13.05 -20.37 1.14
N ASP A 135 13.67 -21.30 0.42
CA ASP A 135 13.45 -21.48 -1.01
C ASP A 135 12.24 -22.39 -1.26
N ASP A 136 11.35 -21.92 -2.13
CA ASP A 136 10.20 -22.67 -2.64
C ASP A 136 10.67 -23.71 -3.66
N ASN A 137 11.20 -24.84 -3.17
CA ASN A 137 11.24 -26.13 -3.88
C ASN A 137 11.74 -27.24 -2.95
N ASN A 138 10.88 -28.20 -2.61
CA ASN A 138 11.32 -29.47 -2.03
C ASN A 138 10.52 -30.60 -2.67
N GLY A 139 11.09 -31.20 -3.72
CA GLY A 139 10.30 -32.05 -4.62
C GLY A 139 11.03 -32.69 -5.80
N ALA A 140 12.31 -33.05 -5.67
CA ALA A 140 12.95 -34.14 -6.44
C ALA A 140 14.41 -34.37 -6.00
N ALA A 141 14.66 -35.39 -5.18
CA ALA A 141 15.96 -36.03 -5.16
C ALA A 141 16.00 -37.07 -6.28
N SER A 142 16.59 -36.75 -7.44
CA SER A 142 17.24 -37.72 -8.35
C SER A 142 17.79 -37.08 -9.64
N SER A 143 18.94 -37.60 -10.10
CA SER A 143 19.44 -37.57 -11.49
C SER A 143 19.63 -36.20 -12.19
N HIS A 144 20.69 -35.49 -11.80
CA HIS A 144 21.40 -34.57 -12.70
C HIS A 144 22.87 -34.99 -12.92
N GLU A 145 23.07 -36.28 -13.21
CA GLU A 145 24.24 -36.69 -13.99
C GLU A 145 23.98 -36.44 -15.49
N LYS A 146 25.05 -36.11 -16.23
CA LYS A 146 25.13 -36.04 -17.71
C LYS A 146 24.39 -34.88 -18.40
N ALA A 147 24.97 -33.68 -18.31
CA ALA A 147 24.76 -32.62 -19.30
C ALA A 147 26.02 -31.82 -19.72
N ALA A 148 27.15 -31.90 -18.98
CA ALA A 148 28.38 -31.15 -19.31
C ALA A 148 29.71 -31.85 -18.97
N GLY A 149 29.71 -33.15 -18.66
CA GLY A 149 30.91 -33.99 -18.54
C GLY A 149 31.84 -33.77 -17.33
N LEU A 150 31.77 -32.61 -16.64
CA LEU A 150 32.64 -32.27 -15.51
C LEU A 150 31.84 -31.92 -14.26
N THR A 151 32.30 -32.39 -13.10
CA THR A 151 31.82 -32.02 -11.76
C THR A 151 32.40 -30.68 -11.30
N SER A 152 31.75 -30.04 -10.32
CA SER A 152 32.23 -28.79 -9.73
C SER A 152 33.64 -28.90 -9.12
N SER A 153 33.99 -30.07 -8.59
CA SER A 153 35.35 -30.40 -8.12
C SER A 153 36.37 -30.43 -9.27
N GLU A 154 36.06 -31.08 -10.39
CA GLU A 154 36.96 -31.16 -11.54
C GLU A 154 37.11 -29.80 -12.25
N ILE A 155 36.04 -28.99 -12.28
CA ILE A 155 36.10 -27.61 -12.78
C ILE A 155 37.01 -26.77 -11.88
N LEU A 156 36.89 -26.89 -10.55
CA LEU A 156 37.76 -26.17 -9.63
C LEU A 156 39.21 -26.61 -9.81
N GLU A 157 39.52 -27.91 -9.76
CA GLU A 157 40.87 -28.45 -9.89
C GLU A 157 41.56 -28.01 -11.20
N LYS A 158 40.85 -28.10 -12.34
CA LYS A 158 41.38 -27.64 -13.65
C LYS A 158 41.68 -26.13 -13.66
N VAL A 159 40.83 -25.31 -13.04
CA VAL A 159 41.03 -23.85 -12.99
C VAL A 159 42.04 -23.42 -11.91
N GLU A 160 42.18 -24.17 -10.82
CA GLU A 160 43.25 -23.99 -9.83
C GLU A 160 44.61 -24.28 -10.46
N ALA A 161 44.73 -25.35 -11.26
CA ALA A 161 45.96 -25.72 -11.96
C ALA A 161 46.38 -24.71 -13.05
N ASP A 162 45.45 -24.23 -13.90
CA ASP A 162 45.69 -23.11 -14.83
C ASP A 162 44.47 -22.17 -14.93
N PRO A 163 44.57 -20.90 -14.51
CA PRO A 163 43.47 -19.94 -14.63
C PRO A 163 43.05 -19.65 -16.08
N ARG A 164 43.85 -20.05 -17.09
CA ARG A 164 43.48 -19.98 -18.51
C ARG A 164 42.42 -21.01 -18.90
N ALA A 165 42.21 -22.06 -18.09
CA ALA A 165 41.14 -23.04 -18.29
C ALA A 165 39.72 -22.40 -18.27
N LEU A 166 39.56 -21.19 -17.72
CA LEU A 166 38.34 -20.39 -17.85
C LEU A 166 38.00 -19.95 -19.29
N ARG A 167 38.84 -20.27 -20.28
CA ARG A 167 38.56 -20.11 -21.72
C ARG A 167 38.23 -21.43 -22.42
N ASP A 168 38.33 -22.56 -21.72
CA ASP A 168 37.99 -23.88 -22.25
C ASP A 168 36.47 -24.00 -22.43
N PRO A 169 35.96 -24.38 -23.62
CA PRO A 169 34.54 -24.61 -23.85
C PRO A 169 33.91 -25.63 -22.91
N GLU A 170 34.61 -26.68 -22.47
CA GLU A 170 34.06 -27.66 -21.50
C GLU A 170 33.85 -27.01 -20.12
N ILE A 171 34.83 -26.23 -19.65
CA ILE A 171 34.75 -25.52 -18.37
C ILE A 171 33.65 -24.47 -18.42
N LEU A 172 33.55 -23.72 -19.51
CA LEU A 172 32.48 -22.75 -19.71
C LEU A 172 31.11 -23.40 -19.87
N ALA A 173 31.01 -24.58 -20.49
CA ALA A 173 29.78 -25.36 -20.55
C ALA A 173 29.34 -25.85 -19.16
N GLY A 174 30.27 -26.37 -18.35
CA GLY A 174 30.01 -26.78 -16.97
C GLY A 174 29.55 -25.60 -16.10
N LEU A 175 30.28 -24.49 -16.13
CA LEU A 175 29.89 -23.25 -15.43
C LEU A 175 28.55 -22.69 -15.92
N ALA A 176 28.25 -22.76 -17.23
CA ALA A 176 26.98 -22.32 -17.80
C ALA A 176 25.81 -23.29 -17.52
N ALA A 177 26.10 -24.57 -17.26
CA ALA A 177 25.11 -25.53 -16.78
C ALA A 177 24.79 -25.25 -15.30
N LEU A 178 25.80 -25.13 -14.45
CA LEU A 178 25.66 -24.77 -13.03
C LEU A 178 24.91 -23.45 -12.87
N LYS A 179 25.30 -22.36 -13.57
CA LYS A 179 24.63 -21.05 -13.48
C LYS A 179 23.12 -21.08 -13.80
N ARG A 180 22.65 -22.09 -14.54
CA ARG A 180 21.23 -22.27 -14.90
C ARG A 180 20.50 -23.33 -14.07
N GLY A 181 21.22 -24.38 -13.62
CA GLY A 181 20.65 -25.52 -12.88
C GLY A 181 20.76 -25.38 -11.36
N ASP A 182 21.93 -24.96 -10.86
CA ASP A 182 22.20 -24.64 -9.46
C ASP A 182 23.04 -23.35 -9.35
N PRO A 183 22.39 -22.18 -9.30
CA PRO A 183 23.07 -20.90 -9.16
C PRO A 183 23.88 -20.76 -7.87
N ILE A 184 23.55 -21.52 -6.81
CA ILE A 184 24.23 -21.46 -5.52
C ILE A 184 25.55 -22.21 -5.61
N GLU A 185 25.55 -23.41 -6.20
CA GLU A 185 26.76 -24.17 -6.49
C GLU A 185 27.68 -23.41 -7.46
N TYR A 186 27.11 -22.75 -8.47
CA TYR A 186 27.83 -21.86 -9.37
C TYR A 186 28.54 -20.71 -8.62
N ASP A 187 27.83 -19.94 -7.79
CA ASP A 187 28.43 -18.81 -7.07
C ASP A 187 29.50 -19.28 -6.07
N LEU A 188 29.29 -20.42 -5.40
CA LEU A 188 30.28 -21.03 -4.52
C LEU A 188 31.56 -21.45 -5.27
N LEU A 189 31.41 -22.04 -6.46
CA LEU A 189 32.52 -22.44 -7.32
C LEU A 189 33.31 -21.24 -7.86
N VAL A 190 32.61 -20.18 -8.29
CA VAL A 190 33.23 -18.90 -8.73
C VAL A 190 34.02 -18.24 -7.59
N ASP A 191 33.48 -18.27 -6.37
CA ASP A 191 34.16 -17.70 -5.20
C ASP A 191 35.32 -18.60 -4.70
N GLY A 192 35.28 -19.91 -5.00
CA GLY A 192 36.42 -20.84 -4.87
C GLY A 192 37.56 -20.51 -5.84
N ILE A 193 37.25 -20.39 -7.13
CA ILE A 193 38.20 -20.01 -8.20
C ILE A 193 38.90 -18.66 -7.86
N LYS A 194 38.15 -17.68 -7.36
CA LYS A 194 38.66 -16.39 -6.89
C LYS A 194 39.61 -16.50 -5.69
N LYS A 195 39.37 -17.45 -4.77
CA LYS A 195 40.24 -17.68 -3.59
C LYS A 195 41.57 -18.29 -4.00
N ALA A 196 41.57 -19.23 -4.94
CA ALA A 196 42.78 -19.81 -5.52
C ALA A 196 43.58 -18.75 -6.30
N HIS A 197 42.91 -18.00 -7.18
CA HIS A 197 43.54 -17.00 -8.05
C HIS A 197 43.12 -15.58 -7.70
N ARG A 198 43.77 -14.99 -6.68
CA ARG A 198 43.45 -13.64 -6.16
C ARG A 198 43.52 -12.50 -7.20
N GLY A 199 44.14 -12.73 -8.36
CA GLY A 199 44.18 -11.76 -9.47
C GLY A 199 42.95 -11.79 -10.40
N LEU A 200 42.13 -12.85 -10.34
CA LEU A 200 40.90 -12.97 -11.12
C LEU A 200 39.75 -12.21 -10.46
N ARG A 201 39.05 -11.37 -11.24
CA ARG A 201 37.83 -10.68 -10.79
C ARG A 201 36.62 -11.56 -11.07
N VAL A 202 35.72 -11.66 -10.09
CA VAL A 202 34.44 -12.39 -10.18
C VAL A 202 33.62 -11.93 -11.39
N ASP A 203 33.53 -10.62 -11.61
CA ASP A 203 32.87 -10.02 -12.78
C ASP A 203 33.40 -10.54 -14.12
N THR A 204 34.70 -10.87 -14.19
CA THR A 204 35.33 -11.42 -15.41
C THR A 204 34.90 -12.87 -15.66
N ILE A 205 34.71 -13.65 -14.58
CA ILE A 205 34.23 -15.04 -14.66
C ILE A 205 32.75 -15.03 -15.08
N HIS A 206 31.90 -14.21 -14.44
CA HIS A 206 30.52 -14.03 -14.88
C HIS A 206 30.44 -13.58 -16.34
N ALA A 207 31.19 -12.55 -16.75
CA ALA A 207 31.19 -12.05 -18.12
C ALA A 207 31.74 -13.05 -19.16
N LEU A 208 32.53 -14.05 -18.77
CA LEU A 208 32.92 -15.16 -19.66
C LEU A 208 31.77 -16.17 -19.80
N VAL A 209 31.16 -16.57 -18.68
CA VAL A 209 30.04 -17.53 -18.66
C VAL A 209 28.79 -16.95 -19.33
N ASP A 210 28.49 -15.67 -19.15
CA ASP A 210 27.34 -15.01 -19.78
C ASP A 210 27.52 -14.89 -21.30
N ARG A 211 28.73 -14.56 -21.78
CA ARG A 211 29.04 -14.61 -23.22
C ARG A 211 28.94 -16.03 -23.77
N TYR A 212 29.36 -17.04 -23.01
CA TYR A 212 29.22 -18.43 -23.42
C TYR A 212 27.75 -18.85 -23.53
N ILE A 213 26.91 -18.49 -22.54
CA ILE A 213 25.46 -18.73 -22.55
C ILE A 213 24.82 -18.03 -23.76
N GLN A 214 25.11 -16.75 -23.99
CA GLN A 214 24.57 -15.98 -25.11
C GLN A 214 24.94 -16.57 -26.48
N ALA A 215 26.15 -17.13 -26.62
CA ALA A 215 26.62 -17.69 -27.88
C ALA A 215 26.17 -19.14 -28.15
N HIS A 216 25.90 -19.95 -27.12
CA HIS A 216 25.70 -21.40 -27.26
C HIS A 216 24.34 -21.91 -26.73
N VAL A 217 23.61 -21.15 -25.93
CA VAL A 217 22.28 -21.54 -25.41
C VAL A 217 21.19 -20.88 -26.25
N LYS A 218 20.77 -21.58 -27.31
CA LYS A 218 19.49 -21.27 -27.97
C LYS A 218 18.35 -21.64 -27.01
N VAL A 219 17.75 -20.63 -26.39
CA VAL A 219 16.43 -20.79 -25.76
C VAL A 219 15.45 -21.13 -26.88
N ALA A 220 14.65 -22.19 -26.69
CA ALA A 220 13.50 -22.44 -27.55
C ALA A 220 12.42 -21.40 -27.21
N GLU A 221 12.49 -20.24 -27.87
CA GLU A 221 11.46 -19.23 -27.78
C GLU A 221 10.13 -19.82 -28.28
N LYS A 222 9.08 -19.68 -27.47
CA LYS A 222 7.72 -19.77 -28.02
C LYS A 222 7.60 -18.69 -29.11
N PRO A 223 6.88 -18.95 -30.23
CA PRO A 223 6.59 -17.91 -31.20
C PRO A 223 5.97 -16.71 -30.48
N THR A 224 6.65 -15.57 -30.52
CA THR A 224 6.08 -14.33 -30.00
C THR A 224 4.96 -13.94 -30.94
N GLU A 225 3.73 -13.95 -30.43
CA GLU A 225 2.57 -13.56 -31.24
C GLU A 225 2.72 -12.11 -31.69
N THR A 226 2.34 -11.84 -32.94
CA THR A 226 2.45 -10.49 -33.48
C THR A 226 1.38 -9.59 -32.85
N HIS A 227 1.60 -8.28 -32.90
CA HIS A 227 0.60 -7.30 -32.47
C HIS A 227 -0.77 -7.52 -33.15
N ASP A 228 -0.77 -7.98 -34.41
CA ASP A 228 -1.98 -8.26 -35.17
C ASP A 228 -2.70 -9.54 -34.68
N ASP A 229 -1.97 -10.56 -34.24
CA ASP A 229 -2.53 -11.78 -33.61
C ASP A 229 -3.21 -11.44 -32.26
N ILE A 230 -2.53 -10.63 -31.44
CA ILE A 230 -3.02 -10.14 -30.14
C ILE A 230 -4.34 -9.38 -30.33
N LYS A 231 -4.35 -8.46 -31.31
CA LYS A 231 -5.53 -7.69 -31.69
C LYS A 231 -6.67 -8.55 -32.22
N ALA A 232 -6.37 -9.52 -33.09
CA ALA A 232 -7.38 -10.43 -33.63
C ALA A 232 -8.07 -11.26 -32.52
N LYS A 233 -7.31 -11.72 -31.52
CA LYS A 233 -7.87 -12.42 -30.34
C LYS A 233 -8.71 -11.51 -29.45
N ALA A 234 -8.25 -10.29 -29.18
CA ALA A 234 -9.01 -9.30 -28.41
C ALA A 234 -10.36 -8.98 -29.09
N LEU A 235 -10.34 -8.75 -30.41
CA LEU A 235 -11.54 -8.55 -31.22
C LEU A 235 -12.50 -9.75 -31.18
N ALA A 236 -11.98 -10.98 -31.23
CA ALA A 236 -12.81 -12.18 -31.10
C ALA A 236 -13.52 -12.28 -29.73
N ILE A 237 -12.87 -11.83 -28.65
CA ILE A 237 -13.49 -11.71 -27.31
C ILE A 237 -14.58 -10.63 -27.33
N ALA A 238 -14.31 -9.47 -27.93
CA ALA A 238 -15.29 -8.38 -28.01
C ALA A 238 -16.52 -8.74 -28.85
N GLU A 239 -16.36 -9.52 -29.92
CA GLU A 239 -17.45 -9.89 -30.83
C GLU A 239 -18.27 -11.10 -30.36
N ARG A 240 -17.65 -12.08 -29.70
CA ARG A 240 -18.28 -13.39 -29.42
C ARG A 240 -18.16 -13.86 -27.96
N GLY A 241 -17.30 -13.21 -27.17
CA GLY A 241 -17.08 -13.51 -25.75
C GLY A 241 -17.84 -12.58 -24.82
N ASP A 242 -17.37 -12.46 -23.58
CA ASP A 242 -17.85 -11.46 -22.62
C ASP A 242 -16.66 -10.57 -22.22
N PRO A 243 -16.48 -9.40 -22.86
CA PRO A 243 -15.35 -8.51 -22.57
C PRO A 243 -15.36 -8.00 -21.12
N VAL A 244 -16.53 -7.80 -20.50
CA VAL A 244 -16.64 -7.37 -19.09
C VAL A 244 -16.08 -8.45 -18.18
N LYS A 245 -16.50 -9.70 -18.37
CA LYS A 245 -16.00 -10.85 -17.61
C LYS A 245 -14.52 -11.12 -17.84
N TYR A 246 -14.02 -10.89 -19.06
CA TYR A 246 -12.60 -11.02 -19.38
C TYR A 246 -11.75 -10.00 -18.61
N LEU A 247 -12.14 -8.72 -18.64
CA LEU A 247 -11.45 -7.65 -17.90
C LEU A 247 -11.47 -7.90 -16.38
N ILE A 248 -12.61 -8.36 -15.82
CA ILE A 248 -12.70 -8.78 -14.41
C ILE A 248 -11.74 -9.95 -14.14
N TRP A 249 -11.69 -10.97 -15.00
CA TRP A 249 -10.81 -12.11 -14.81
C TRP A 249 -9.32 -11.70 -14.80
N GLN A 250 -8.92 -10.77 -15.67
CA GLN A 250 -7.57 -10.20 -15.66
C GLN A 250 -7.27 -9.38 -14.40
N ALA A 251 -8.24 -8.60 -13.92
CA ALA A 251 -8.11 -7.92 -12.62
C ALA A 251 -8.01 -8.94 -11.46
N GLN A 252 -8.76 -10.04 -11.49
CA GLN A 252 -8.70 -11.10 -10.47
C GLN A 252 -7.35 -11.81 -10.38
N ARG A 253 -6.61 -11.93 -11.50
CA ARG A 253 -5.22 -12.42 -11.50
C ARG A 253 -4.26 -11.52 -10.72
N ASN A 254 -4.63 -10.26 -10.47
CA ASN A 254 -3.84 -9.31 -9.71
C ASN A 254 -4.39 -9.01 -8.31
N HIS A 255 -5.72 -9.05 -8.12
CA HIS A 255 -6.43 -8.77 -6.87
C HIS A 255 -7.53 -9.80 -6.56
N THR A 256 -7.60 -10.35 -5.35
CA THR A 256 -8.60 -11.39 -5.00
C THR A 256 -9.88 -10.79 -4.41
N GLY A 257 -11.00 -10.89 -5.12
CA GLY A 257 -12.31 -10.44 -4.63
C GLY A 257 -12.76 -9.08 -5.16
N ASP A 258 -13.64 -8.39 -4.43
CA ASP A 258 -14.19 -7.07 -4.79
C ASP A 258 -14.71 -6.95 -6.24
N ILE A 259 -15.38 -8.00 -6.74
CA ILE A 259 -15.83 -8.09 -8.15
C ILE A 259 -16.76 -6.93 -8.55
N ASP A 260 -17.69 -6.52 -7.69
CA ASP A 260 -18.56 -5.38 -7.98
C ASP A 260 -17.80 -4.03 -7.98
N TYR A 261 -16.72 -3.90 -7.20
CA TYR A 261 -15.81 -2.74 -7.30
C TYR A 261 -15.12 -2.73 -8.66
N GLN A 262 -14.58 -3.87 -9.08
CA GLN A 262 -13.95 -4.00 -10.40
C GLN A 262 -14.93 -3.71 -11.53
N LYS A 263 -16.21 -4.12 -11.42
CA LYS A 263 -17.26 -3.75 -12.38
C LYS A 263 -17.44 -2.24 -12.51
N VAL A 264 -17.52 -1.50 -11.40
CA VAL A 264 -17.68 -0.03 -11.45
C VAL A 264 -16.41 0.66 -11.95
N LEU A 265 -15.22 0.16 -11.59
CA LEU A 265 -13.95 0.65 -12.15
C LEU A 265 -13.91 0.45 -13.67
N ILE A 266 -14.24 -0.74 -14.17
CA ILE A 266 -14.29 -1.05 -15.62
C ILE A 266 -15.37 -0.22 -16.34
N ALA A 267 -16.57 -0.10 -15.75
CA ALA A 267 -17.64 0.76 -16.28
C ALA A 267 -17.20 2.23 -16.36
N SER A 268 -16.41 2.71 -15.39
CA SER A 268 -15.89 4.09 -15.45
C SER A 268 -14.97 4.34 -16.64
N ILE A 269 -14.15 3.36 -17.05
CA ILE A 269 -13.32 3.46 -18.26
C ILE A 269 -14.21 3.65 -19.49
N ALA A 270 -15.27 2.84 -19.63
CA ALA A 270 -16.20 2.96 -20.75
C ALA A 270 -17.03 4.26 -20.72
N SER A 271 -17.39 4.78 -19.54
CA SER A 271 -18.08 6.07 -19.41
C SER A 271 -17.25 7.25 -19.96
N ALA A 272 -15.91 7.14 -19.94
CA ALA A 272 -15.01 8.11 -20.55
C ALA A 272 -15.10 8.17 -22.10
N ALA A 273 -15.70 7.15 -22.71
CA ALA A 273 -16.00 7.07 -24.15
C ALA A 273 -17.48 7.35 -24.48
N SER A 274 -18.36 7.62 -23.51
CA SER A 274 -19.77 7.97 -23.76
C SER A 274 -19.96 9.48 -24.01
N GLN A 275 -20.87 9.85 -24.92
CA GLN A 275 -21.41 11.20 -25.10
C GLN A 275 -22.73 11.43 -24.33
N THR A 276 -23.40 10.35 -23.92
CA THR A 276 -24.72 10.35 -23.25
C THR A 276 -24.64 10.25 -21.72
N SER A 277 -23.50 9.80 -21.20
CA SER A 277 -23.21 9.68 -19.76
C SER A 277 -22.70 10.99 -19.15
N ASN A 278 -22.98 11.19 -17.85
CA ASN A 278 -22.37 12.21 -17.00
C ASN A 278 -21.03 11.79 -16.37
N GLY A 279 -20.61 10.53 -16.57
CA GLY A 279 -19.30 10.01 -16.20
C GLY A 279 -19.26 9.38 -14.81
N ILE A 280 -18.97 8.09 -14.76
CA ILE A 280 -18.82 7.33 -13.51
C ILE A 280 -17.51 7.73 -12.83
N GLN A 281 -17.57 8.17 -11.58
CA GLN A 281 -16.40 8.57 -10.78
C GLN A 281 -16.23 7.61 -9.58
N PRO A 282 -15.41 6.56 -9.65
CA PRO A 282 -15.23 5.63 -8.53
C PRO A 282 -14.68 6.33 -7.28
N GLY A 283 -15.31 6.08 -6.13
CA GLY A 283 -14.85 6.53 -4.82
C GLY A 283 -14.98 5.42 -3.79
N GLY A 284 -13.94 5.24 -2.98
CA GLY A 284 -13.91 4.20 -1.95
C GLY A 284 -13.44 4.75 -0.61
N THR A 285 -14.21 4.50 0.44
CA THR A 285 -13.89 4.84 1.83
C THR A 285 -13.68 3.58 2.68
N GLY A 286 -13.10 3.74 3.87
CA GLY A 286 -13.01 2.72 4.90
C GLY A 286 -11.59 2.21 5.17
N GLU A 287 -11.50 1.16 5.97
CA GLU A 287 -10.28 0.82 6.73
C GLU A 287 -8.99 0.63 5.90
N LYS A 288 -7.88 1.03 6.53
CA LYS A 288 -6.53 0.84 5.99
C LYS A 288 -6.21 -0.65 5.86
N GLY A 289 -5.81 -1.07 4.66
CA GLY A 289 -5.53 -2.48 4.37
C GLY A 289 -6.75 -3.31 3.97
N SER A 290 -7.89 -2.67 3.63
CA SER A 290 -9.09 -3.35 3.18
C SER A 290 -9.07 -3.85 1.72
N GLY A 291 -8.02 -3.54 0.95
CA GLY A 291 -7.91 -3.90 -0.48
C GLY A 291 -8.24 -2.79 -1.50
N LYS A 292 -8.68 -1.60 -1.07
CA LYS A 292 -9.11 -0.50 -1.97
C LYS A 292 -8.11 -0.14 -3.08
N SER A 293 -6.93 0.33 -2.71
CA SER A 293 -5.88 0.72 -3.66
C SER A 293 -5.36 -0.47 -4.47
N ASP A 294 -5.46 -1.68 -3.91
CA ASP A 294 -5.07 -2.94 -4.54
C ASP A 294 -6.00 -3.29 -5.72
N ALA A 295 -7.31 -3.19 -5.52
CA ALA A 295 -8.34 -3.37 -6.55
C ALA A 295 -8.25 -2.29 -7.64
N CYS A 296 -8.08 -1.01 -7.27
CA CYS A 296 -7.81 0.06 -8.22
C CYS A 296 -6.58 -0.25 -9.08
N THR A 297 -5.45 -0.60 -8.46
CA THR A 297 -4.21 -0.89 -9.18
C THR A 297 -4.37 -2.07 -10.16
N ALA A 298 -5.10 -3.12 -9.77
CA ALA A 298 -5.34 -4.28 -10.61
C ALA A 298 -6.15 -3.96 -11.88
N VAL A 299 -7.18 -3.10 -11.79
CA VAL A 299 -7.94 -2.66 -12.98
C VAL A 299 -7.18 -1.58 -13.76
N TYR A 300 -6.48 -0.67 -13.07
CA TYR A 300 -5.70 0.41 -13.70
C TYR A 300 -4.58 -0.11 -14.61
N HIS A 301 -4.00 -1.26 -14.27
CA HIS A 301 -2.97 -1.93 -15.08
C HIS A 301 -3.49 -2.47 -16.43
N LEU A 302 -4.81 -2.71 -16.54
CA LEU A 302 -5.48 -3.07 -17.79
C LEU A 302 -5.60 -1.86 -18.74
N VAL A 303 -5.62 -0.63 -18.20
CA VAL A 303 -5.79 0.59 -19.00
C VAL A 303 -4.53 0.83 -19.85
N PRO A 304 -4.66 1.13 -21.17
CA PRO A 304 -3.54 1.49 -22.02
C PRO A 304 -2.69 2.64 -21.44
N PRO A 305 -1.35 2.59 -21.56
CA PRO A 305 -0.46 3.59 -20.95
C PRO A 305 -0.70 5.03 -21.38
N ASP A 306 -1.26 5.29 -22.57
CA ASP A 306 -1.55 6.64 -23.07
C ASP A 306 -2.95 7.16 -22.68
N ARG A 307 -3.81 6.29 -22.13
CA ARG A 307 -5.14 6.59 -21.58
C ARG A 307 -5.13 6.84 -20.08
N ARG A 308 -3.99 6.62 -19.41
CA ARG A 308 -3.87 6.63 -17.95
C ARG A 308 -2.90 7.71 -17.44
N LEU A 309 -3.22 8.31 -16.30
CA LEU A 309 -2.37 9.29 -15.61
C LEU A 309 -2.36 9.03 -14.11
N ASP A 310 -1.23 8.57 -13.59
CA ASP A 310 -0.98 8.29 -12.18
C ASP A 310 -0.02 9.29 -11.54
N GLY A 311 -0.26 9.58 -10.27
CA GLY A 311 0.62 10.40 -9.43
C GLY A 311 -0.13 11.36 -8.51
N SER A 312 0.58 11.95 -7.56
CA SER A 312 0.02 12.91 -6.61
C SER A 312 -0.45 14.19 -7.31
N LEU A 313 -1.73 14.52 -7.18
CA LEU A 313 -2.33 15.69 -7.80
C LEU A 313 -2.22 16.92 -6.89
N SER A 314 -1.61 17.99 -7.40
CA SER A 314 -1.83 19.33 -6.86
C SER A 314 -3.06 19.97 -7.56
N PRO A 315 -3.70 21.00 -6.99
CA PRO A 315 -4.83 21.66 -7.65
C PRO A 315 -4.51 22.08 -9.09
N MET A 316 -3.35 22.69 -9.31
CA MET A 316 -3.03 23.31 -10.59
C MET A 316 -2.28 22.40 -11.57
N SER A 317 -1.79 21.21 -11.16
CA SER A 317 -0.91 20.41 -12.01
C SER A 317 -1.56 19.89 -13.29
N LEU A 318 -2.86 19.56 -13.27
CA LEU A 318 -3.57 19.09 -14.47
C LEU A 318 -3.63 20.15 -15.58
N PHE A 319 -3.78 21.41 -15.20
CA PHE A 319 -3.81 22.53 -16.14
C PHE A 319 -2.47 22.71 -16.89
N TYR A 320 -1.34 22.47 -16.22
CA TYR A 320 0.00 22.53 -16.86
C TYR A 320 0.33 21.27 -17.67
N LEU A 321 -0.24 20.11 -17.34
CA LEU A 321 -0.06 18.89 -18.14
C LEU A 321 -0.69 18.99 -19.54
N GLN A 322 -1.67 19.89 -19.73
CA GLN A 322 -2.24 20.18 -21.05
C GLN A 322 -1.19 20.76 -22.01
N GLU A 323 -0.31 21.66 -21.55
CA GLU A 323 0.74 22.28 -22.39
C GLU A 323 1.73 21.24 -22.93
N THR A 324 1.93 20.14 -22.20
CA THR A 324 2.77 19.01 -22.62
C THR A 324 2.08 18.04 -23.61
N GLY A 325 0.83 18.30 -23.99
CA GLY A 325 0.02 17.39 -24.82
C GLY A 325 -0.39 16.08 -24.14
N ARG A 326 -0.02 15.91 -22.86
CA ARG A 326 -0.15 14.65 -22.10
C ARG A 326 -1.55 14.42 -21.52
N LEU A 327 -2.41 15.44 -21.50
CA LEU A 327 -3.79 15.35 -21.02
C LEU A 327 -4.77 15.36 -22.20
N LYS A 328 -5.40 14.22 -22.48
CA LYS A 328 -6.34 13.96 -23.59
C LYS A 328 -7.79 13.78 -23.09
N PRO A 329 -8.81 13.97 -23.94
CA PRO A 329 -10.17 13.56 -23.61
C PRO A 329 -10.27 12.06 -23.31
N GLY A 330 -11.11 11.68 -22.36
CA GLY A 330 -11.35 10.27 -22.01
C GLY A 330 -10.28 9.61 -21.12
N MET A 331 -9.32 10.37 -20.57
CA MET A 331 -8.27 9.80 -19.71
C MET A 331 -8.77 9.40 -18.31
N ILE A 332 -8.17 8.33 -17.79
CA ILE A 332 -8.37 7.81 -16.45
C ILE A 332 -7.27 8.32 -15.54
N LEU A 333 -7.66 9.07 -14.52
CA LEU A 333 -6.77 9.74 -13.57
C LEU A 333 -6.82 9.01 -12.23
N PHE A 334 -5.72 8.36 -11.83
CA PHE A 334 -5.63 7.63 -10.58
C PHE A 334 -4.70 8.33 -9.58
N SER A 335 -5.24 8.66 -8.41
CA SER A 335 -4.45 9.14 -7.28
C SER A 335 -4.91 8.42 -6.01
N ASP A 336 -3.95 7.85 -5.29
CA ASP A 336 -4.15 7.15 -4.02
C ASP A 336 -3.83 8.08 -2.83
N ASP A 337 -4.39 7.79 -1.65
CA ASP A 337 -4.27 8.60 -0.41
C ASP A 337 -4.46 10.11 -0.63
N VAL A 338 -5.59 10.50 -1.23
CA VAL A 338 -5.86 11.89 -1.67
C VAL A 338 -6.40 12.80 -0.57
N GLU A 339 -5.74 13.94 -0.33
CA GLU A 339 -6.33 15.08 0.37
C GLU A 339 -7.41 15.74 -0.51
N TYR A 340 -8.68 15.65 -0.12
CA TYR A 340 -9.80 16.09 -0.96
C TYR A 340 -9.95 17.62 -1.05
N GLU A 341 -9.87 18.34 0.07
CA GLU A 341 -9.97 19.82 0.18
C GLU A 341 -9.32 20.61 -0.96
N PRO A 342 -8.03 20.41 -1.30
CA PRO A 342 -7.37 21.15 -2.39
C PRO A 342 -7.94 20.82 -3.79
N ILE A 343 -8.43 19.61 -4.01
CA ILE A 343 -8.87 19.11 -5.33
C ILE A 343 -10.38 19.32 -5.57
N ILE A 344 -11.20 19.34 -4.51
CA ILE A 344 -12.67 19.47 -4.54
C ILE A 344 -13.18 20.53 -5.55
N PRO A 345 -12.65 21.77 -5.62
CA PRO A 345 -13.17 22.79 -6.54
C PRO A 345 -12.95 22.45 -8.01
N ILE A 346 -11.91 21.69 -8.34
CA ILE A 346 -11.56 21.31 -9.71
C ILE A 346 -12.29 20.03 -10.08
N TYR A 347 -12.31 19.04 -9.19
CA TYR A 347 -13.14 17.84 -9.31
C TYR A 347 -14.63 18.18 -9.52
N LYS A 348 -15.24 19.00 -8.65
CA LYS A 348 -16.65 19.41 -8.78
C LYS A 348 -16.97 20.11 -10.11
N ARG A 349 -16.03 20.91 -10.65
CA ARG A 349 -16.21 21.59 -11.95
C ARG A 349 -15.99 20.64 -13.13
N SER A 350 -15.00 19.75 -13.06
CA SER A 350 -14.69 18.76 -14.09
C SER A 350 -15.82 17.77 -14.28
N THR A 351 -16.42 17.26 -13.19
CA THR A 351 -17.54 16.32 -13.23
C THR A 351 -18.83 17.01 -13.66
N ALA A 352 -19.13 18.21 -13.15
CA ALA A 352 -20.32 18.97 -13.57
C ALA A 352 -20.27 19.44 -15.04
N ARG A 353 -19.09 19.42 -15.69
CA ARG A 353 -18.91 19.72 -17.11
C ARG A 353 -18.26 18.54 -17.85
N PHE A 354 -18.56 17.30 -17.45
CA PHE A 354 -17.93 16.08 -17.99
C PHE A 354 -17.83 16.08 -19.52
N GLN A 355 -18.91 16.37 -20.24
CA GLN A 355 -18.91 16.38 -21.72
C GLN A 355 -18.19 17.58 -22.38
N HIS A 356 -17.87 18.64 -21.63
CA HIS A 356 -17.36 19.91 -22.17
C HIS A 356 -15.94 20.27 -21.69
N GLY A 357 -15.44 19.65 -20.63
CA GLY A 357 -14.19 20.05 -19.98
C GLY A 357 -14.31 21.37 -19.21
N ILE A 358 -13.19 21.87 -18.69
CA ILE A 358 -13.14 23.14 -17.94
C ILE A 358 -11.95 24.01 -18.34
N THR A 359 -12.19 25.31 -18.40
CA THR A 359 -11.17 26.35 -18.62
C THR A 359 -10.82 27.03 -17.29
N HIS A 360 -9.54 27.36 -17.12
CA HIS A 360 -9.01 28.19 -16.06
C HIS A 360 -8.07 29.25 -16.64
N PHE A 361 -8.30 30.52 -16.31
CA PHE A 361 -7.46 31.63 -16.75
C PHE A 361 -6.39 31.91 -15.70
N SER A 362 -5.13 31.94 -16.13
CA SER A 362 -3.96 32.25 -15.31
C SER A 362 -3.14 33.37 -15.98
N VAL A 363 -1.97 33.69 -15.43
CA VAL A 363 -1.02 34.66 -16.00
C VAL A 363 0.30 33.94 -16.29
N SER A 364 0.90 34.18 -17.45
CA SER A 364 2.20 33.64 -17.81
C SER A 364 3.30 34.11 -16.86
N GLY A 365 4.20 33.18 -16.50
CA GLY A 365 5.39 33.50 -15.72
C GLY A 365 6.44 34.17 -16.60
N GLY A 366 6.95 35.33 -16.17
CA GLY A 366 7.98 36.07 -16.90
C GLY A 366 7.94 37.57 -16.63
N LYS A 367 8.76 38.32 -17.38
CA LYS A 367 8.69 39.80 -17.40
C LYS A 367 7.45 40.29 -18.15
N ASP A 368 7.08 39.60 -19.23
CA ASP A 368 5.93 39.92 -20.09
C ASP A 368 4.67 39.17 -19.67
N ARG A 369 4.07 39.62 -18.57
CA ARG A 369 2.82 39.06 -18.02
C ARG A 369 1.67 39.24 -18.99
N HIS A 370 1.15 38.13 -19.53
CA HIS A 370 -0.07 38.10 -20.32
C HIS A 370 -1.01 37.00 -19.78
N GLY A 371 -2.32 37.13 -20.05
CA GLY A 371 -3.28 36.11 -19.68
C GLY A 371 -3.05 34.83 -20.47
N ILE A 372 -3.06 33.68 -19.80
CA ILE A 372 -3.00 32.34 -20.42
C ILE A 372 -4.29 31.57 -20.12
N GLU A 373 -4.78 30.83 -21.10
CA GLU A 373 -5.96 29.98 -20.99
C GLU A 373 -5.53 28.52 -20.84
N LEU A 374 -5.73 27.94 -19.66
CA LEU A 374 -5.43 26.55 -19.35
C LEU A 374 -6.72 25.72 -19.35
N LYS A 375 -6.68 24.49 -19.85
CA LYS A 375 -7.87 23.64 -20.08
C LYS A 375 -7.65 22.23 -19.56
N ILE A 376 -8.68 21.68 -18.92
CA ILE A 376 -8.84 20.24 -18.72
C ILE A 376 -9.85 19.76 -19.77
N PRO A 377 -9.51 18.76 -20.59
CA PRO A 377 -10.39 18.26 -21.66
C PRO A 377 -11.64 17.55 -21.10
N PRO A 378 -12.66 17.30 -21.94
CA PRO A 378 -13.84 16.56 -21.53
C PRO A 378 -13.55 15.09 -21.22
N ARG A 379 -14.46 14.48 -20.46
CA ARG A 379 -14.53 13.06 -20.11
C ARG A 379 -13.32 12.51 -19.34
N ILE A 380 -12.71 13.34 -18.51
CA ILE A 380 -11.73 12.87 -17.50
C ILE A 380 -12.47 12.12 -16.39
N VAL A 381 -12.04 10.89 -16.11
CA VAL A 381 -12.55 10.05 -15.03
C VAL A 381 -11.54 10.06 -13.88
N TRP A 382 -12.04 10.27 -12.66
CA TRP A 382 -11.25 10.47 -11.45
C TRP A 382 -11.39 9.27 -10.52
N TRP A 383 -10.32 8.50 -10.35
CA TRP A 383 -10.21 7.44 -9.35
C TRP A 383 -9.46 8.00 -8.15
N LEU A 384 -10.23 8.36 -7.12
CA LEU A 384 -9.71 8.99 -5.90
C LEU A 384 -9.97 8.08 -4.70
N THR A 385 -8.90 7.45 -4.18
CA THR A 385 -8.95 6.64 -2.96
C THR A 385 -8.42 7.42 -1.75
N SER A 386 -9.00 7.19 -0.58
CA SER A 386 -8.56 7.77 0.70
C SER A 386 -8.88 6.83 1.86
N VAL A 387 -8.03 6.86 2.88
CA VAL A 387 -8.26 6.18 4.17
C VAL A 387 -9.29 6.94 5.02
N GLU A 388 -9.36 8.27 4.89
CA GLU A 388 -10.31 9.13 5.58
C GLU A 388 -11.49 9.51 4.67
N GLY A 389 -12.70 9.54 5.23
CA GLY A 389 -13.91 9.88 4.50
C GLY A 389 -13.90 11.32 3.96
N VAL A 390 -14.54 11.53 2.81
CA VAL A 390 -14.63 12.88 2.21
C VAL A 390 -15.48 13.78 3.10
N ALA A 391 -14.86 14.75 3.77
CA ALA A 391 -15.52 15.64 4.73
C ALA A 391 -16.60 16.57 4.12
N ASN A 392 -16.76 16.55 2.80
CA ASN A 392 -17.67 17.39 2.04
C ASN A 392 -18.72 16.51 1.34
N GLU A 393 -19.92 16.39 1.93
CA GLU A 393 -21.03 15.56 1.43
C GLU A 393 -21.23 15.70 -0.09
N GLN A 394 -21.22 16.94 -0.60
CA GLN A 394 -21.41 17.24 -2.02
C GLN A 394 -20.30 16.71 -2.97
N ALA A 395 -19.10 16.41 -2.46
CA ALA A 395 -18.03 15.80 -3.26
C ALA A 395 -18.17 14.27 -3.27
N PHE A 396 -18.47 13.67 -2.11
CA PHE A 396 -18.78 12.25 -1.96
C PHE A 396 -19.99 11.84 -2.82
N ASP A 397 -21.03 12.66 -2.78
CA ASP A 397 -22.21 12.66 -3.63
C ASP A 397 -21.97 12.45 -5.13
N ARG A 398 -20.81 12.86 -5.65
CA ARG A 398 -20.47 12.76 -7.08
C ARG A 398 -19.75 11.47 -7.44
N GLN A 399 -19.35 10.70 -6.43
CA GLN A 399 -18.69 9.42 -6.62
C GLN A 399 -19.71 8.28 -6.69
N TYR A 400 -19.32 7.18 -7.31
CA TYR A 400 -19.91 5.87 -7.06
C TYR A 400 -19.23 5.31 -5.82
N PRO A 401 -19.94 5.21 -4.69
CA PRO A 401 -19.30 4.92 -3.42
C PRO A 401 -19.25 3.40 -3.21
N ILE A 402 -18.07 2.86 -2.91
CA ILE A 402 -17.80 1.42 -3.00
C ILE A 402 -17.09 0.88 -1.75
N SER A 403 -17.55 -0.28 -1.27
CA SER A 403 -17.00 -1.02 -0.14
C SER A 403 -16.17 -2.22 -0.59
N THR A 404 -15.15 -2.57 0.18
CA THR A 404 -14.23 -3.71 -0.06
C THR A 404 -14.36 -4.77 1.04
N ASP A 405 -14.35 -6.06 0.68
CA ASP A 405 -14.58 -7.18 1.61
C ASP A 405 -13.43 -7.36 2.61
N SER A 406 -13.63 -6.82 3.82
CA SER A 406 -12.64 -6.87 4.91
C SER A 406 -12.79 -8.10 5.82
N SER A 407 -13.57 -9.11 5.42
CA SER A 407 -13.87 -10.28 6.25
C SER A 407 -12.62 -11.12 6.58
N PRO A 408 -12.59 -11.82 7.74
CA PRO A 408 -11.49 -12.73 8.08
C PRO A 408 -11.29 -13.84 7.03
N GLU A 409 -12.38 -14.31 6.42
CA GLU A 409 -12.38 -15.32 5.36
C GLU A 409 -11.72 -14.78 4.08
N HIS A 410 -12.03 -13.54 3.70
CA HIS A 410 -11.38 -12.86 2.59
C HIS A 410 -9.89 -12.62 2.84
N LYS A 411 -9.53 -12.08 4.01
CA LYS A 411 -8.14 -11.85 4.41
C LYS A 411 -7.30 -13.14 4.35
N LYS A 412 -7.88 -14.29 4.69
CA LYS A 412 -7.24 -15.61 4.50
C LYS A 412 -7.04 -15.98 3.02
N ARG A 413 -8.03 -15.76 2.14
CA ARG A 413 -7.88 -16.00 0.69
C ARG A 413 -6.79 -15.11 0.08
N VAL A 414 -6.75 -13.83 0.43
CA VAL A 414 -5.73 -12.88 0.00
C VAL A 414 -4.33 -13.31 0.48
N ALA A 415 -4.18 -13.68 1.75
CA ALA A 415 -2.90 -14.15 2.29
C ALA A 415 -2.42 -15.45 1.62
N HIS A 416 -3.35 -16.38 1.33
CA HIS A 416 -3.07 -17.59 0.57
C HIS A 416 -2.60 -17.26 -0.85
N GLU A 417 -3.30 -16.39 -1.59
CA GLU A 417 -2.93 -16.02 -2.95
C GLU A 417 -1.59 -15.27 -3.02
N ILE A 418 -1.31 -14.36 -2.09
CA ILE A 418 0.01 -13.69 -1.97
C ILE A 418 1.13 -14.72 -1.80
N SER A 419 0.89 -15.79 -1.04
CA SER A 419 1.85 -16.87 -0.83
C SER A 419 1.97 -17.77 -2.05
N ALA A 420 0.84 -18.16 -2.66
CA ALA A 420 0.80 -19.03 -3.83
C ALA A 420 1.38 -18.37 -5.09
N ARG A 421 1.23 -17.04 -5.26
CA ARG A 421 1.81 -16.29 -6.37
C ARG A 421 3.33 -16.22 -6.26
N ARG A 422 3.87 -16.07 -5.04
CA ARG A 422 5.32 -16.18 -4.77
C ARG A 422 5.86 -17.59 -5.07
N ALA A 423 5.21 -18.62 -4.57
CA ALA A 423 5.60 -20.01 -4.82
C ALA A 423 5.57 -20.39 -6.32
N ARG A 424 4.64 -19.81 -7.09
CA ARG A 424 4.56 -19.95 -8.56
C ARG A 424 5.60 -19.10 -9.33
N LYS A 425 6.40 -18.28 -8.65
CA LYS A 425 7.33 -17.29 -9.23
C LYS A 425 6.64 -16.28 -10.17
N GLU A 426 5.36 -16.02 -9.93
CA GLU A 426 4.56 -15.09 -10.72
C GLU A 426 4.80 -13.65 -10.26
N LEU A 427 5.21 -12.80 -11.20
CA LEU A 427 5.30 -11.36 -10.96
C LEU A 427 3.90 -10.76 -10.88
N ARG A 428 3.64 -10.00 -9.81
CA ARG A 428 2.43 -9.19 -9.69
C ARG A 428 2.50 -8.03 -10.69
N LEU A 429 1.40 -7.78 -11.40
CA LEU A 429 1.28 -6.75 -12.46
C LEU A 429 2.33 -6.95 -13.57
N ALA A 430 2.53 -8.22 -13.97
CA ALA A 430 3.30 -8.55 -15.16
C ALA A 430 2.51 -8.18 -16.42
N ASP A 431 3.16 -7.48 -17.35
CA ASP A 431 2.64 -7.26 -18.70
C ASP A 431 2.72 -8.59 -19.48
N ASP A 432 1.69 -9.42 -19.36
CA ASP A 432 1.53 -10.68 -20.11
C ASP A 432 0.52 -10.55 -21.28
N GLU A 433 0.50 -11.54 -22.17
CA GLU A 433 -0.39 -11.63 -23.34
C GLU A 433 -1.86 -11.29 -23.02
N GLY A 434 -2.33 -11.66 -21.82
CA GLY A 434 -3.69 -11.39 -21.38
C GLY A 434 -3.94 -9.96 -20.91
N ILE A 435 -2.90 -9.26 -20.43
CA ILE A 435 -2.95 -7.82 -20.17
C ILE A 435 -2.96 -7.05 -21.49
N GLU A 436 -2.22 -7.50 -22.51
CA GLU A 436 -2.27 -6.89 -23.84
C GLU A 436 -3.64 -7.08 -24.52
N PHE A 437 -4.31 -8.24 -24.36
CA PHE A 437 -5.70 -8.39 -24.81
C PHE A 437 -6.65 -7.43 -24.09
N ALA A 438 -6.46 -7.21 -22.78
CA ALA A 438 -7.26 -6.26 -22.02
C ALA A 438 -7.04 -4.81 -22.49
N ARG A 439 -5.81 -4.45 -22.87
CA ARG A 439 -5.45 -3.15 -23.45
C ARG A 439 -6.08 -2.95 -24.82
N GLU A 440 -5.97 -3.92 -25.73
CA GLU A 440 -6.61 -3.86 -27.05
C GLU A 440 -8.15 -3.79 -26.95
N LEU A 441 -8.78 -4.49 -26.00
CA LEU A 441 -10.22 -4.36 -25.74
C LEU A 441 -10.62 -2.93 -25.34
N ILE A 442 -9.81 -2.26 -24.52
CA ILE A 442 -10.07 -0.88 -24.07
C ILE A 442 -9.73 0.13 -25.17
N GLU A 443 -8.66 -0.08 -25.94
CA GLU A 443 -8.31 0.83 -27.04
C GLU A 443 -9.27 0.69 -28.23
N ASP A 444 -9.87 -0.49 -28.49
CA ASP A 444 -10.95 -0.65 -29.45
C ASP A 444 -12.16 0.23 -29.11
N ILE A 445 -12.51 0.35 -27.83
CA ILE A 445 -13.56 1.28 -27.36
C ILE A 445 -13.16 2.73 -27.67
N PHE A 446 -11.94 3.16 -27.31
CA PHE A 446 -11.54 4.55 -27.52
C PHE A 446 -11.24 4.91 -28.99
N ALA A 447 -10.90 3.94 -29.83
CA ALA A 447 -10.66 4.12 -31.26
C ALA A 447 -11.97 4.20 -32.08
N ASN A 448 -13.05 3.54 -31.62
CA ASN A 448 -14.36 3.54 -32.28
C ASN A 448 -15.39 4.47 -31.63
N GLY A 449 -15.04 5.07 -30.49
CA GLY A 449 -15.82 6.08 -29.79
C GLY A 449 -15.52 7.53 -30.24
N PRO A 450 -16.13 8.53 -29.59
CA PRO A 450 -17.08 8.38 -28.48
C PRO A 450 -18.47 7.96 -28.97
N PHE A 451 -19.19 7.21 -28.15
CA PHE A 451 -20.48 6.60 -28.49
C PHE A 451 -21.66 7.40 -27.95
N LYS A 452 -22.83 7.26 -28.57
CA LYS A 452 -24.12 7.68 -28.02
C LYS A 452 -24.94 6.42 -27.75
N VAL A 453 -25.55 6.31 -26.58
CA VAL A 453 -26.38 5.15 -26.20
C VAL A 453 -27.83 5.59 -26.10
N LEU A 454 -28.71 4.85 -26.79
CA LEU A 454 -30.16 4.99 -26.72
C LEU A 454 -30.68 3.90 -25.78
N ILE A 455 -31.56 4.27 -24.85
CA ILE A 455 -32.16 3.35 -23.88
C ILE A 455 -33.70 3.33 -24.08
N PRO A 456 -34.25 2.50 -25.00
CA PRO A 456 -35.69 2.47 -25.31
C PRO A 456 -36.61 2.10 -24.14
N GLN A 457 -36.05 1.60 -23.05
CA GLN A 457 -36.73 1.24 -21.82
C GLN A 457 -36.84 2.43 -20.85
N ALA A 458 -36.10 3.52 -21.07
CA ALA A 458 -36.01 4.64 -20.11
C ALA A 458 -37.33 5.38 -19.88
N GLU A 459 -38.17 5.56 -20.91
CA GLU A 459 -39.50 6.14 -20.75
C GLU A 459 -40.48 5.23 -19.99
N ARG A 460 -40.21 3.92 -19.98
CA ARG A 460 -41.03 2.88 -19.32
C ARG A 460 -40.53 2.54 -17.91
N ALA A 461 -39.40 3.12 -17.49
CA ALA A 461 -38.82 2.96 -16.16
C ALA A 461 -39.71 3.56 -15.07
N LYS A 462 -40.27 2.73 -14.18
CA LYS A 462 -41.03 3.22 -13.03
C LYS A 462 -40.10 3.45 -11.84
N TRP A 463 -39.72 4.69 -11.63
CA TRP A 463 -38.91 5.10 -10.48
C TRP A 463 -39.71 5.06 -9.19
N LEU A 464 -39.31 4.19 -8.27
CA LEU A 464 -39.95 3.99 -6.97
C LEU A 464 -39.71 5.19 -6.03
N LYS A 465 -38.57 5.87 -6.22
CA LYS A 465 -38.24 7.15 -5.58
C LYS A 465 -37.93 8.22 -6.63
N VAL A 466 -38.99 8.85 -7.15
CA VAL A 466 -38.90 9.87 -8.21
C VAL A 466 -37.99 11.05 -7.84
N SER A 467 -37.81 11.36 -6.55
CA SER A 467 -36.95 12.44 -6.05
C SER A 467 -35.44 12.12 -6.00
N ASP A 468 -35.01 10.87 -6.22
CA ASP A 468 -33.60 10.47 -6.20
C ASP A 468 -32.96 10.64 -7.60
N PHE A 469 -33.02 11.85 -8.16
CA PHE A 469 -32.57 12.15 -9.53
C PHE A 469 -31.14 11.69 -9.81
N ARG A 470 -30.23 11.86 -8.85
CA ARG A 470 -28.85 11.38 -8.96
C ARG A 470 -28.76 9.86 -9.02
N GLY A 471 -29.55 9.15 -8.22
CA GLY A 471 -29.65 7.69 -8.31
C GLY A 471 -30.14 7.20 -9.68
N GLN A 472 -30.94 8.00 -10.38
CA GLN A 472 -31.40 7.73 -11.74
C GLN A 472 -30.27 7.98 -12.76
N GLU A 473 -29.58 9.13 -12.68
CA GLU A 473 -28.39 9.40 -13.49
C GLU A 473 -27.34 8.30 -13.33
N GLN A 474 -27.05 7.89 -12.09
CA GLN A 474 -26.09 6.82 -11.80
C GLN A 474 -26.51 5.44 -12.33
N PHE A 475 -27.80 5.19 -12.50
CA PHE A 475 -28.28 3.98 -13.14
C PHE A 475 -28.05 4.02 -14.65
N TRP A 476 -28.42 5.14 -15.29
CA TRP A 476 -28.25 5.29 -16.74
C TRP A 476 -26.78 5.32 -17.17
N ASP A 477 -25.91 5.99 -16.40
CA ASP A 477 -24.46 5.97 -16.59
C ASP A 477 -23.87 4.54 -16.57
N LEU A 478 -24.41 3.64 -15.75
CA LEU A 478 -24.01 2.22 -15.72
C LEU A 478 -24.51 1.45 -16.95
N VAL A 479 -25.74 1.72 -17.42
CA VAL A 479 -26.28 1.10 -18.65
C VAL A 479 -25.46 1.55 -19.86
N ASP A 480 -25.20 2.85 -19.99
CA ASP A 480 -24.31 3.44 -20.99
C ASP A 480 -22.96 2.71 -21.06
N ALA A 481 -22.31 2.56 -19.91
CA ALA A 481 -21.00 1.92 -19.80
C ALA A 481 -21.03 0.43 -20.19
N LEU A 482 -22.05 -0.33 -19.77
CA LEU A 482 -22.19 -1.75 -20.12
C LEU A 482 -22.44 -1.96 -21.62
N VAL A 483 -23.27 -1.12 -22.23
CA VAL A 483 -23.50 -1.13 -23.69
C VAL A 483 -22.22 -0.81 -24.45
N ILE A 484 -21.43 0.16 -24.00
CA ILE A 484 -20.14 0.53 -24.61
C ILE A 484 -19.09 -0.56 -24.44
N LEU A 485 -18.99 -1.20 -23.27
CA LEU A 485 -18.11 -2.36 -23.06
C LEU A 485 -18.44 -3.53 -24.00
N ARG A 486 -19.67 -3.59 -24.50
CA ARG A 486 -20.19 -4.60 -25.44
C ARG A 486 -20.59 -3.98 -26.78
N TRP A 487 -19.96 -2.88 -27.20
CA TRP A 487 -20.46 -2.10 -28.36
C TRP A 487 -20.51 -2.91 -29.67
N ARG A 488 -19.60 -3.87 -29.85
CA ARG A 488 -19.57 -4.79 -31.01
C ARG A 488 -20.71 -5.82 -31.02
N GLN A 489 -21.37 -6.00 -29.88
CA GLN A 489 -22.47 -6.94 -29.67
C GLN A 489 -23.83 -6.22 -29.68
N HIS A 490 -23.83 -4.90 -29.87
CA HIS A 490 -25.00 -4.04 -29.86
C HIS A 490 -25.36 -3.53 -31.25
N GLU A 491 -26.67 -3.47 -31.51
CA GLU A 491 -27.18 -2.90 -32.74
C GLU A 491 -26.95 -1.38 -32.74
N ARG A 492 -26.66 -0.84 -33.93
CA ARG A 492 -26.56 0.60 -34.17
C ARG A 492 -27.79 1.05 -34.93
N GLY A 493 -28.46 2.08 -34.42
CA GLY A 493 -29.50 2.81 -35.15
C GLY A 493 -28.96 3.45 -36.42
N SER A 494 -29.85 3.85 -37.33
CA SER A 494 -29.50 4.51 -38.59
C SER A 494 -28.78 5.87 -38.43
N ASP A 495 -28.88 6.46 -37.24
CA ASP A 495 -28.20 7.69 -36.79
C ASP A 495 -26.94 7.42 -35.91
N GLY A 496 -26.52 6.15 -35.85
CA GLY A 496 -25.26 5.70 -35.25
C GLY A 496 -25.29 5.46 -33.73
N TRP A 497 -26.44 5.58 -33.06
CA TRP A 497 -26.55 5.31 -31.63
C TRP A 497 -26.54 3.79 -31.35
N LEU A 498 -25.84 3.37 -30.29
CA LEU A 498 -25.95 2.01 -29.76
C LEU A 498 -27.28 1.84 -29.03
N ILE A 499 -27.99 0.76 -29.25
CA ILE A 499 -29.30 0.50 -28.63
C ILE A 499 -29.13 -0.45 -27.44
N ALA A 500 -29.47 -0.01 -26.24
CA ALA A 500 -29.37 -0.79 -25.00
C ALA A 500 -30.39 -1.95 -24.95
N LYS A 501 -29.98 -3.10 -24.42
CA LYS A 501 -30.83 -4.28 -24.25
C LYS A 501 -31.29 -4.44 -22.80
N ASP A 502 -32.30 -5.27 -22.59
CA ASP A 502 -32.85 -5.54 -21.26
C ASP A 502 -31.81 -6.18 -20.33
N GLU A 503 -30.86 -6.96 -20.87
CA GLU A 503 -29.78 -7.57 -20.09
C GLU A 503 -28.86 -6.51 -19.44
N ASP A 504 -28.56 -5.41 -20.13
CA ASP A 504 -27.70 -4.35 -19.60
C ASP A 504 -28.39 -3.61 -18.44
N LEU A 505 -29.71 -3.38 -18.55
CA LEU A 505 -30.51 -2.81 -17.47
C LEU A 505 -30.57 -3.74 -16.25
N ILE A 506 -30.72 -5.04 -16.46
CA ILE A 506 -30.73 -6.04 -15.39
C ILE A 506 -29.37 -6.09 -14.68
N GLU A 507 -28.26 -6.07 -15.44
CA GLU A 507 -26.92 -6.05 -14.85
C GLU A 507 -26.62 -4.73 -14.12
N ALA A 508 -26.91 -3.58 -14.72
CA ALA A 508 -26.78 -2.27 -14.09
C ALA A 508 -27.59 -2.18 -12.78
N LYS A 509 -28.81 -2.75 -12.77
CA LYS A 509 -29.66 -2.80 -11.58
C LYS A 509 -29.05 -3.67 -10.51
N GLY A 510 -28.52 -4.84 -10.90
CA GLY A 510 -27.84 -5.76 -9.98
C GLY A 510 -26.61 -5.14 -9.32
N ILE A 511 -25.82 -4.36 -10.06
CA ILE A 511 -24.69 -3.57 -9.54
C ILE A 511 -25.20 -2.52 -8.55
N LEU A 512 -26.06 -1.60 -9.00
CA LEU A 512 -26.48 -0.43 -8.21
C LEU A 512 -27.25 -0.80 -6.93
N ALA A 513 -28.10 -1.83 -6.97
CA ALA A 513 -28.85 -2.29 -5.81
C ALA A 513 -27.92 -2.79 -4.69
N ARG A 514 -26.89 -3.59 -5.01
CA ARG A 514 -25.92 -4.07 -4.01
C ARG A 514 -25.13 -2.93 -3.36
N HIS A 515 -24.85 -1.86 -4.12
CA HIS A 515 -24.18 -0.67 -3.56
C HIS A 515 -25.10 0.11 -2.61
N LYS A 516 -26.35 0.44 -2.97
CA LYS A 516 -27.22 1.26 -2.09
C LYS A 516 -27.56 0.60 -0.75
N VAL A 517 -27.59 -0.74 -0.69
CA VAL A 517 -27.75 -1.50 0.56
C VAL A 517 -26.61 -1.25 1.55
N ALA A 518 -25.37 -1.11 1.07
CA ALA A 518 -24.23 -0.79 1.94
C ALA A 518 -24.28 0.66 2.45
N HIS A 519 -24.68 1.61 1.59
CA HIS A 519 -24.62 3.04 1.91
C HIS A 519 -25.73 3.57 2.81
N PHE A 520 -26.95 3.04 2.72
CA PHE A 520 -28.05 3.56 3.55
C PHE A 520 -27.91 3.22 5.04
N ALA A 521 -27.02 2.29 5.39
CA ALA A 521 -26.91 1.70 6.71
C ALA A 521 -25.49 1.71 7.31
N ASP A 522 -24.50 2.20 6.56
CA ASP A 522 -23.05 2.14 6.88
C ASP A 522 -22.54 0.70 7.17
N LEU A 523 -23.23 -0.28 6.58
CA LEU A 523 -22.99 -1.71 6.79
C LEU A 523 -22.10 -2.30 5.70
N THR A 524 -21.11 -3.07 6.12
CA THR A 524 -20.34 -3.95 5.24
C THR A 524 -21.24 -5.06 4.68
N GLU A 525 -20.89 -5.64 3.53
CA GLU A 525 -21.61 -6.78 2.95
C GLU A 525 -21.74 -7.97 3.92
N ALA A 526 -20.75 -8.11 4.81
CA ALA A 526 -20.68 -9.09 5.89
C ALA A 526 -21.73 -8.85 6.99
N GLU A 527 -22.10 -7.60 7.25
CA GLU A 527 -23.13 -7.16 8.19
C GLU A 527 -24.52 -7.15 7.54
N VAL A 528 -24.62 -6.75 6.27
CA VAL A 528 -25.84 -6.84 5.44
C VAL A 528 -26.40 -8.28 5.43
N LYS A 529 -25.52 -9.29 5.32
CA LYS A 529 -25.92 -10.71 5.41
C LYS A 529 -26.52 -11.08 6.77
N VAL A 530 -26.03 -10.49 7.87
CA VAL A 530 -26.57 -10.71 9.23
C VAL A 530 -27.97 -10.10 9.36
N VAL A 531 -28.16 -8.86 8.89
CA VAL A 531 -29.47 -8.20 8.84
C VAL A 531 -30.45 -8.97 7.94
N GLY A 532 -29.98 -9.45 6.79
CA GLY A 532 -30.76 -10.26 5.85
C GLY A 532 -31.27 -11.58 6.44
N ALA A 533 -30.49 -12.24 7.33
CA ALA A 533 -30.96 -13.45 8.01
C ALA A 533 -32.15 -13.20 8.95
N MET A 534 -32.29 -11.99 9.49
CA MET A 534 -33.41 -11.58 10.35
C MET A 534 -34.65 -11.11 9.57
N SER A 535 -34.63 -11.15 8.23
CA SER A 535 -35.73 -10.60 7.40
C SER A 535 -37.05 -11.37 7.50
N SER A 536 -37.10 -12.48 8.24
CA SER A 536 -38.32 -13.19 8.61
C SER A 536 -39.16 -12.43 9.65
N GLY A 537 -38.59 -11.42 10.31
CA GLY A 537 -39.24 -10.65 11.37
C GLY A 537 -39.37 -11.37 12.72
N LEU A 538 -38.84 -12.60 12.83
CA LEU A 538 -38.85 -13.38 14.07
C LEU A 538 -37.61 -13.07 14.93
N PRO A 539 -37.73 -13.07 16.27
CA PRO A 539 -36.56 -13.04 17.16
C PRO A 539 -35.65 -14.24 16.91
N MET A 540 -34.35 -13.98 16.71
CA MET A 540 -33.34 -15.01 16.51
C MET A 540 -32.27 -14.92 17.59
N THR A 541 -31.89 -16.04 18.21
CA THR A 541 -30.70 -16.07 19.07
C THR A 541 -29.42 -16.02 18.23
N GLN A 542 -28.29 -15.73 18.86
CA GLN A 542 -26.99 -15.86 18.20
C GLN A 542 -26.76 -17.27 17.61
N LYS A 543 -27.31 -18.32 18.24
CA LYS A 543 -27.17 -19.69 17.77
C LYS A 543 -27.88 -19.86 16.42
N ASP A 544 -29.12 -19.39 16.32
CA ASP A 544 -29.95 -19.53 15.11
C ASP A 544 -29.33 -18.75 13.94
N LEU A 545 -28.77 -17.56 14.20
CA LEU A 545 -28.03 -16.75 13.23
C LEU A 545 -26.69 -17.40 12.82
N THR A 546 -25.98 -18.03 13.77
CA THR A 546 -24.75 -18.79 13.50
C THR A 546 -25.03 -19.97 12.56
N GLU A 547 -26.12 -20.71 12.82
CA GLU A 547 -26.56 -21.83 11.99
C GLU A 547 -27.07 -21.38 10.61
N ALA A 548 -27.84 -20.30 10.53
CA ALA A 548 -28.36 -19.75 9.26
C ALA A 548 -27.27 -19.16 8.35
N LEU A 549 -26.21 -18.58 8.91
CA LEU A 549 -25.15 -17.91 8.17
C LEU A 549 -23.89 -18.76 7.97
N GLY A 550 -23.73 -19.87 8.70
CA GLY A 550 -22.55 -20.73 8.63
C GLY A 550 -21.25 -20.08 9.13
N ILE A 551 -21.33 -19.02 9.95
CA ILE A 551 -20.18 -18.28 10.51
C ILE A 551 -19.96 -18.63 11.99
N ALA A 552 -18.76 -18.40 12.53
CA ALA A 552 -18.48 -18.63 13.95
C ALA A 552 -19.21 -17.62 14.85
N GLN A 553 -19.64 -18.07 16.04
CA GLN A 553 -20.38 -17.25 17.01
C GLN A 553 -19.60 -15.99 17.46
N SER A 554 -18.27 -16.07 17.54
CA SER A 554 -17.39 -14.92 17.83
C SER A 554 -17.48 -13.86 16.73
N THR A 555 -17.35 -14.27 15.46
CA THR A 555 -17.50 -13.42 14.27
C THR A 555 -18.89 -12.78 14.20
N LEU A 556 -19.95 -13.55 14.52
CA LEU A 556 -21.30 -13.02 14.61
C LEU A 556 -21.43 -11.98 15.75
N SER A 557 -20.86 -12.25 16.93
CA SER A 557 -20.92 -11.35 18.09
C SER A 557 -20.17 -10.03 17.89
N GLU A 558 -19.16 -10.02 17.02
CA GLU A 558 -18.47 -8.80 16.57
C GLU A 558 -19.36 -8.01 15.59
N ARG A 559 -19.92 -8.68 14.57
CA ARG A 559 -20.83 -8.06 13.59
C ARG A 559 -22.09 -7.50 14.23
N LEU A 560 -22.74 -8.21 15.15
CA LEU A 560 -23.94 -7.72 15.85
C LEU A 560 -23.67 -6.43 16.64
N ARG A 561 -22.55 -6.38 17.39
CA ARG A 561 -22.12 -5.15 18.09
C ARG A 561 -21.84 -4.01 17.13
N SER A 562 -21.19 -4.30 16.00
CA SER A 562 -20.89 -3.30 14.97
C SER A 562 -22.16 -2.74 14.31
N ILE A 563 -23.12 -3.61 13.92
CA ILE A 563 -24.42 -3.20 13.36
C ILE A 563 -25.18 -2.30 14.35
N MET A 564 -25.25 -2.67 15.63
CA MET A 564 -25.92 -1.89 16.68
C MET A 564 -25.22 -0.56 17.00
N ALA A 565 -23.89 -0.49 16.82
CA ALA A 565 -23.14 0.75 17.03
C ALA A 565 -23.27 1.73 15.86
N LYS A 566 -23.42 1.22 14.63
CA LYS A 566 -23.55 2.01 13.40
C LYS A 566 -24.99 2.41 13.08
N SER A 567 -25.96 1.58 13.42
CA SER A 567 -27.34 1.67 12.92
C SER A 567 -28.38 1.23 13.95
N ALA A 568 -29.56 1.83 13.92
CA ALA A 568 -30.71 1.41 14.73
C ALA A 568 -31.53 0.26 14.10
N ILE A 569 -30.94 -0.49 13.15
CA ILE A 569 -31.64 -1.47 12.31
C ILE A 569 -31.99 -2.76 13.08
N ILE A 570 -31.16 -3.15 14.04
CA ILE A 570 -31.41 -4.32 14.88
C ILE A 570 -31.54 -3.92 16.35
N THR A 571 -32.44 -4.59 17.05
CA THR A 571 -32.67 -4.48 18.49
C THR A 571 -32.23 -5.76 19.19
N GLU A 572 -31.57 -5.63 20.35
CA GLU A 572 -31.26 -6.74 21.24
C GLU A 572 -32.29 -6.77 22.37
N ASP A 573 -32.90 -7.93 22.61
CA ASP A 573 -33.84 -8.17 23.72
C ASP A 573 -33.48 -9.49 24.44
N HIS A 574 -34.14 -9.78 25.57
CA HIS A 574 -33.84 -10.92 26.42
C HIS A 574 -35.07 -11.82 26.66
N GLU A 575 -35.18 -12.88 25.88
CA GLU A 575 -36.21 -13.92 26.06
C GLU A 575 -35.61 -15.16 26.76
N GLY A 576 -36.26 -15.62 27.84
CA GLY A 576 -35.87 -16.85 28.55
C GLY A 576 -34.42 -16.86 29.08
N GLY A 577 -33.85 -15.69 29.38
CA GLY A 577 -32.47 -15.54 29.82
C GLY A 577 -31.42 -15.61 28.70
N LYS A 578 -31.83 -15.54 27.42
CA LYS A 578 -30.93 -15.51 26.26
C LYS A 578 -31.13 -14.21 25.48
N LYS A 579 -30.03 -13.66 24.95
CA LYS A 579 -30.06 -12.54 24.00
C LYS A 579 -30.67 -13.01 22.68
N VAL A 580 -31.76 -12.37 22.29
CA VAL A 580 -32.41 -12.47 20.98
C VAL A 580 -32.24 -11.16 20.23
N TYR A 581 -32.15 -11.25 18.90
CA TYR A 581 -31.97 -10.12 18.00
C TYR A 581 -33.12 -10.09 17.01
N THR A 582 -33.68 -8.90 16.83
CA THR A 582 -34.81 -8.62 15.93
C THR A 582 -34.46 -7.44 15.03
N LEU A 583 -35.11 -7.36 13.88
CA LEU A 583 -35.21 -6.09 13.16
C LEU A 583 -36.04 -5.10 13.98
N ASN A 584 -35.57 -3.86 14.10
CA ASN A 584 -36.22 -2.84 14.93
C ASN A 584 -37.66 -2.56 14.44
N PRO A 585 -38.72 -2.85 15.23
CA PRO A 585 -40.11 -2.70 14.78
C PRO A 585 -40.54 -1.25 14.51
N GLN A 586 -39.79 -0.27 15.03
CA GLN A 586 -40.05 1.16 14.78
C GLN A 586 -39.46 1.63 13.44
N MET A 587 -38.54 0.86 12.85
CA MET A 587 -38.20 1.01 11.43
C MET A 587 -39.18 0.17 10.61
N GLN A 588 -39.83 0.77 9.62
CA GLN A 588 -40.71 0.04 8.68
C GLN A 588 -39.89 -0.81 7.70
N LEU A 589 -39.30 -1.89 8.21
CA LEU A 589 -38.53 -2.91 7.49
C LEU A 589 -39.46 -3.89 6.72
N GLY A 590 -40.55 -3.36 6.15
CA GLY A 590 -41.47 -4.09 5.28
C GLY A 590 -41.02 -4.07 3.81
N LYS A 591 -41.94 -4.39 2.90
CA LYS A 591 -41.75 -4.21 1.44
C LYS A 591 -41.21 -2.82 1.08
N GLU A 592 -41.59 -1.81 1.86
CA GLU A 592 -41.18 -0.41 1.73
C GLU A 592 -39.68 -0.18 1.93
N TYR A 593 -38.99 -0.95 2.79
CA TYR A 593 -37.53 -0.86 2.90
C TYR A 593 -36.82 -1.41 1.66
N TRP A 594 -37.35 -2.49 1.06
CA TRP A 594 -36.83 -3.00 -0.21
C TRP A 594 -37.22 -2.11 -1.39
N LEU A 595 -38.38 -1.44 -1.37
CA LEU A 595 -38.74 -0.34 -2.29
C LEU A 595 -37.86 0.92 -2.10
N ASN A 596 -37.19 1.09 -0.95
CA ASN A 596 -36.18 2.14 -0.75
C ASN A 596 -34.78 1.73 -1.28
N LEU A 597 -34.58 0.47 -1.63
CA LEU A 597 -33.33 -0.10 -2.16
C LEU A 597 -33.43 -0.42 -3.67
N ASP A 598 -34.59 -0.89 -4.12
CA ASP A 598 -34.99 -0.92 -5.52
C ASP A 598 -35.32 0.51 -5.97
N LEU A 599 -34.47 1.10 -6.82
CA LEU A 599 -34.77 2.43 -7.37
C LEU A 599 -35.84 2.40 -8.45
N ILE A 600 -35.88 1.31 -9.22
CA ILE A 600 -36.62 1.16 -10.47
C ILE A 600 -37.37 -0.18 -10.47
N ASP A 601 -38.68 -0.12 -10.68
CA ASP A 601 -39.47 -1.31 -11.05
C ASP A 601 -39.58 -1.39 -12.57
N ILE A 602 -39.04 -2.48 -13.13
CA ILE A 602 -39.07 -2.80 -14.57
C ILE A 602 -40.16 -3.87 -14.84
N LYS A 603 -40.90 -4.32 -13.81
CA LYS A 603 -41.97 -5.31 -13.95
C LYS A 603 -43.26 -4.71 -14.51
N THR A 604 -43.31 -4.55 -15.82
CA THR A 604 -44.52 -4.76 -16.64
C THR A 604 -44.14 -5.05 -18.10
N ASP A 605 -43.34 -6.10 -18.35
CA ASP A 605 -43.41 -6.95 -19.57
C ASP A 605 -42.33 -8.05 -19.66
N ILE A 606 -41.13 -7.86 -19.09
CA ILE A 606 -39.99 -8.81 -19.26
C ILE A 606 -40.29 -10.22 -18.68
N SER A 607 -41.29 -10.37 -17.82
CA SER A 607 -41.59 -11.62 -17.10
C SER A 607 -42.39 -12.68 -17.86
N GLU A 608 -42.91 -12.42 -19.06
CA GLU A 608 -43.63 -13.46 -19.83
C GLU A 608 -42.75 -14.25 -20.81
N THR A 609 -41.57 -13.73 -21.19
CA THR A 609 -40.72 -14.39 -22.21
C THR A 609 -39.59 -15.26 -21.62
N TYR A 610 -39.10 -14.97 -20.40
CA TYR A 610 -37.84 -15.54 -19.88
C TYR A 610 -37.95 -16.44 -18.62
N CYS A 611 -39.13 -16.99 -18.34
CA CYS A 611 -39.32 -18.00 -17.28
C CYS A 611 -39.04 -19.45 -17.75
N ARG A 612 -37.80 -19.76 -18.19
CA ARG A 612 -37.18 -21.12 -18.25
C ARG A 612 -35.66 -21.01 -18.55
N PRO A 613 -34.84 -22.01 -18.16
CA PRO A 613 -33.94 -21.81 -17.01
C PRO A 613 -32.48 -21.43 -17.35
N GLN A 614 -31.82 -20.77 -16.40
CA GLN A 614 -30.37 -20.52 -16.38
C GLN A 614 -29.54 -21.81 -16.13
N ILE A 615 -29.62 -22.79 -17.02
CA ILE A 615 -28.79 -24.00 -17.02
C ILE A 615 -28.18 -24.20 -18.43
N ALA A 616 -27.34 -23.25 -18.88
CA ALA A 616 -26.62 -23.36 -20.16
C ALA A 616 -25.41 -22.40 -20.32
N LEU A 617 -24.65 -22.06 -19.25
CA LEU A 617 -23.46 -21.19 -19.37
C LEU A 617 -22.16 -21.73 -18.75
N SER A 618 -22.08 -23.06 -18.55
CA SER A 618 -20.84 -23.78 -18.23
C SER A 618 -20.15 -24.41 -19.46
N GLY A 619 -20.69 -24.24 -20.67
CA GLY A 619 -20.26 -24.99 -21.86
C GLY A 619 -19.24 -24.31 -22.79
N CYS A 620 -19.03 -22.99 -22.72
CA CYS A 620 -18.44 -22.23 -23.84
C CYS A 620 -16.94 -21.85 -23.70
N TYR A 621 -16.26 -22.23 -22.62
CA TYR A 621 -14.82 -21.94 -22.43
C TYR A 621 -14.00 -23.25 -22.34
N ARG A 622 -13.98 -24.03 -23.43
CA ARG A 622 -13.16 -25.26 -23.52
C ARG A 622 -12.21 -25.33 -24.72
N TYR A 623 -12.10 -24.26 -25.51
CA TYR A 623 -11.09 -24.15 -26.56
C TYR A 623 -10.35 -22.81 -26.49
N VAL A 624 -9.02 -22.94 -26.39
CA VAL A 624 -7.90 -21.98 -26.49
C VAL A 624 -7.03 -22.03 -25.23
N ILE A 625 -5.90 -22.73 -25.37
CA ILE A 625 -4.77 -22.90 -24.43
C ILE A 625 -5.09 -23.69 -23.15
N GLY A 626 -4.46 -24.85 -22.97
CA GLY A 626 -4.75 -25.78 -21.87
C GLY A 626 -3.62 -25.99 -20.88
N ILE A 627 -3.98 -25.96 -19.58
CA ILE A 627 -3.42 -26.73 -18.44
C ILE A 627 -4.56 -26.79 -17.39
N PRO A 628 -4.84 -27.93 -16.71
CA PRO A 628 -6.00 -28.04 -15.82
C PRO A 628 -5.64 -27.75 -14.35
N ILE A 629 -6.37 -26.80 -13.71
CA ILE A 629 -6.47 -26.70 -12.24
C ILE A 629 -7.95 -26.55 -11.87
N GLY A 630 -8.43 -27.42 -10.98
CA GLY A 630 -9.86 -27.55 -10.68
C GLY A 630 -10.37 -26.55 -9.66
N ILE A 631 -11.56 -25.99 -9.94
CA ILE A 631 -12.36 -25.24 -8.96
C ILE A 631 -13.32 -26.23 -8.29
N ILE A 632 -13.16 -26.47 -6.99
CA ILE A 632 -14.21 -27.06 -6.16
C ILE A 632 -15.00 -25.92 -5.54
N ILE A 633 -16.20 -25.67 -6.09
CA ILE A 633 -17.27 -25.00 -5.35
C ILE A 633 -18.26 -26.10 -4.98
N ASN A 634 -18.44 -26.35 -3.68
CA ASN A 634 -19.71 -26.87 -3.19
C ASN A 634 -20.01 -26.38 -1.77
N ASN A 635 -21.26 -25.94 -1.57
CA ASN A 635 -21.76 -25.41 -0.30
C ASN A 635 -22.20 -26.57 0.61
N SER A 636 -21.27 -27.21 1.33
CA SER A 636 -21.61 -28.21 2.37
C SER A 636 -20.48 -28.38 3.38
N ASN A 637 -20.63 -27.82 4.58
CA ASN A 637 -19.58 -27.84 5.62
C ASN A 637 -19.61 -29.15 6.47
N ARG A 638 -19.54 -30.33 5.82
CA ARG A 638 -19.34 -31.64 6.48
C ARG A 638 -18.55 -32.60 5.60
N ILE A 639 -17.44 -33.13 6.13
CA ILE A 639 -16.76 -34.32 5.61
C ILE A 639 -17.14 -35.50 6.53
N PRO A 640 -17.85 -36.53 6.05
CA PRO A 640 -17.95 -37.80 6.74
C PRO A 640 -16.62 -38.55 6.64
N ASN A 641 -16.09 -39.03 7.76
CA ASN A 641 -14.95 -39.95 7.76
C ASN A 641 -15.43 -41.36 7.38
N SER A 642 -14.68 -42.05 6.51
CA SER A 642 -14.98 -43.35 5.89
C SER A 642 -16.23 -43.35 4.98
N LEU A 643 -16.16 -43.82 3.73
CA LEU A 643 -15.96 -45.23 3.37
C LEU A 643 -15.44 -45.39 1.92
N SER A 644 -14.77 -46.52 1.68
CA SER A 644 -14.54 -47.11 0.35
C SER A 644 -15.85 -47.47 -0.36
N VAL A 645 -15.83 -47.63 -1.69
CA VAL A 645 -16.29 -48.87 -2.39
C VAL A 645 -15.99 -48.78 -3.89
N ASP A 646 -15.25 -49.79 -4.34
CA ASP A 646 -15.19 -50.52 -5.61
C ASP A 646 -15.55 -49.97 -7.01
N LYS A 647 -14.90 -50.65 -7.97
CA LYS A 647 -15.11 -50.62 -9.42
C LYS A 647 -16.38 -51.40 -9.82
N GLN A 648 -16.81 -51.18 -11.07
CA GLN A 648 -17.81 -51.93 -11.87
C GLN A 648 -19.26 -51.42 -11.75
N GLY A 649 -19.97 -51.35 -12.89
CA GLY A 649 -21.38 -50.97 -12.96
C GLY A 649 -21.71 -50.01 -14.11
N SER A 650 -21.90 -50.54 -15.31
CA SER A 650 -22.28 -49.80 -16.53
C SER A 650 -23.80 -49.79 -16.78
N ILE A 651 -24.22 -48.98 -17.77
CA ILE A 651 -25.46 -49.05 -18.58
C ILE A 651 -26.60 -48.05 -18.25
N GLU A 652 -26.74 -47.09 -19.17
CA GLU A 652 -27.95 -46.60 -19.87
C GLU A 652 -29.36 -46.77 -19.25
N LYS A 653 -30.13 -45.67 -19.25
CA LYS A 653 -31.30 -45.50 -20.15
C LYS A 653 -31.81 -44.06 -20.15
N GLY A 654 -32.24 -43.56 -21.32
CA GLY A 654 -32.79 -42.21 -21.49
C GLY A 654 -34.32 -42.16 -21.51
N TYR A 655 -34.85 -40.95 -21.66
CA TYR A 655 -36.24 -40.66 -22.01
C TYR A 655 -36.29 -39.80 -23.30
N PRO A 656 -37.39 -39.85 -24.07
CA PRO A 656 -37.40 -39.44 -25.48
C PRO A 656 -37.65 -37.94 -25.68
N CYS A 657 -37.30 -37.45 -26.87
CA CYS A 657 -37.85 -36.22 -27.45
C CYS A 657 -38.34 -36.54 -28.86
N ASP A 658 -39.66 -36.68 -29.00
CA ASP A 658 -40.30 -36.82 -30.31
C ASP A 658 -40.42 -35.46 -31.02
N ASP A 659 -40.38 -35.51 -32.34
CA ASP A 659 -40.63 -34.46 -33.34
C ASP A 659 -40.73 -32.98 -32.92
N CYS A 660 -39.62 -32.25 -33.11
CA CYS A 660 -39.70 -30.94 -33.76
C CYS A 660 -38.59 -30.81 -34.83
N GLY A 661 -38.96 -30.97 -36.11
CA GLY A 661 -38.03 -31.15 -37.24
C GLY A 661 -37.26 -29.90 -37.69
N LYS A 662 -36.68 -29.10 -36.78
CA LYS A 662 -35.87 -27.89 -37.08
C LYS A 662 -34.68 -27.65 -36.13
N CYS A 663 -33.99 -28.69 -35.64
CA CYS A 663 -32.74 -28.53 -34.88
C CYS A 663 -31.49 -28.77 -35.77
N PRO A 664 -30.62 -27.77 -36.02
CA PRO A 664 -29.55 -27.84 -37.03
C PRO A 664 -28.22 -28.45 -36.56
N LEU A 665 -28.20 -29.30 -35.52
CA LEU A 665 -26.97 -29.89 -34.96
C LEU A 665 -26.65 -31.33 -35.44
N ARG A 666 -27.06 -31.71 -36.66
CA ARG A 666 -26.98 -33.10 -37.14
C ARG A 666 -25.72 -33.48 -37.95
N GLU A 667 -24.76 -32.57 -38.16
CA GLU A 667 -23.63 -32.81 -39.08
C GLU A 667 -22.22 -32.94 -38.43
N TYR A 668 -22.08 -32.79 -37.11
CA TYR A 668 -20.75 -32.83 -36.44
C TYR A 668 -20.56 -34.03 -35.47
N HIS A 669 -21.03 -35.20 -35.88
CA HIS A 669 -20.72 -36.48 -35.20
C HIS A 669 -20.20 -37.56 -36.17
N SER A 670 -19.12 -37.24 -36.88
CA SER A 670 -18.18 -38.24 -37.40
C SER A 670 -16.78 -37.61 -37.52
N ILE A 671 -15.73 -38.45 -37.43
CA ILE A 671 -14.30 -38.08 -37.47
C ILE A 671 -13.76 -37.45 -36.16
N LEU A 672 -12.77 -38.00 -35.46
CA LEU A 672 -12.19 -39.35 -35.42
C LEU A 672 -11.49 -39.56 -34.06
N SER A 673 -11.56 -40.76 -33.48
CA SER A 673 -10.72 -41.18 -32.35
C SER A 673 -9.29 -41.53 -32.80
N PRO A 674 -8.26 -41.51 -31.92
CA PRO A 674 -6.86 -41.63 -32.33
C PRO A 674 -6.41 -43.10 -32.57
N PRO A 675 -5.40 -43.33 -33.45
CA PRO A 675 -4.77 -44.63 -33.60
C PRO A 675 -3.67 -44.90 -32.54
N LYS A 676 -3.41 -46.18 -32.31
CA LYS A 676 -2.42 -46.70 -31.33
C LYS A 676 -1.01 -46.78 -31.93
N LYS A 677 0.01 -46.82 -31.08
CA LYS A 677 1.37 -47.29 -31.44
C LYS A 677 1.49 -48.82 -31.30
N ALA A 678 2.31 -49.44 -32.14
CA ALA A 678 2.93 -50.75 -31.91
C ALA A 678 4.26 -50.86 -32.70
N ASP A 679 5.35 -50.98 -31.95
CA ASP A 679 6.53 -51.86 -32.08
C ASP A 679 7.36 -52.03 -33.39
N ASN A 680 8.69 -51.92 -33.16
CA ASN A 680 9.83 -52.66 -33.71
C ASN A 680 10.72 -52.12 -34.87
N ASP A 681 12.02 -52.26 -34.55
CA ASP A 681 13.34 -52.01 -35.18
C ASP A 681 13.67 -53.01 -36.33
N PRO A 682 14.86 -53.07 -36.99
CA PRO A 682 15.96 -52.10 -37.20
C PRO A 682 16.50 -51.96 -38.67
N ASN A 683 17.45 -51.03 -38.86
CA ASN A 683 18.63 -51.06 -39.77
C ASN A 683 18.57 -50.76 -41.29
N GLN A 684 19.73 -50.28 -41.79
CA GLN A 684 20.20 -50.16 -43.20
C GLN A 684 19.43 -49.23 -44.15
N GLN A 685 20.00 -48.57 -45.17
CA GLN A 685 21.32 -48.08 -45.59
C GLN A 685 21.13 -47.62 -47.07
N GLN A 686 22.01 -46.76 -47.57
CA GLN A 686 22.25 -46.43 -48.99
C GLN A 686 21.31 -45.43 -49.73
N GLU A 687 21.99 -44.42 -50.29
CA GLU A 687 21.70 -43.63 -51.50
C GLU A 687 21.74 -44.54 -52.77
N PRO A 688 21.92 -44.06 -54.03
CA PRO A 688 21.80 -42.72 -54.65
C PRO A 688 20.97 -42.70 -55.97
N LEU A 689 21.24 -41.69 -56.82
CA LEU A 689 20.97 -41.50 -58.27
C LEU A 689 19.76 -40.60 -58.66
N PHE A 690 19.91 -39.57 -59.52
CA PHE A 690 21.09 -38.88 -60.13
C PHE A 690 20.64 -37.56 -60.82
N ASP A 691 21.58 -36.67 -61.19
CA ASP A 691 21.69 -35.77 -62.39
C ASP A 691 20.43 -35.23 -63.14
N THR A 692 20.35 -34.03 -63.75
CA THR A 692 21.24 -32.88 -64.08
C THR A 692 20.33 -31.64 -64.42
N ASP A 693 20.73 -30.42 -64.86
CA ASP A 693 22.00 -29.89 -65.39
C ASP A 693 22.30 -28.40 -65.03
N ASN A 694 23.57 -28.16 -64.74
CA ASN A 694 24.49 -26.99 -64.81
C ASN A 694 24.15 -25.55 -65.30
N LEU A 695 25.02 -24.66 -64.78
CA LEU A 695 25.74 -23.49 -65.36
C LEU A 695 25.50 -22.18 -64.57
N VAL A 696 26.49 -21.38 -64.14
CA VAL A 696 27.97 -21.52 -63.98
C VAL A 696 28.35 -20.42 -62.95
N ASP A 697 29.02 -20.76 -61.84
CA ASP A 697 30.45 -20.49 -61.53
C ASP A 697 30.80 -18.97 -61.36
N ASP A 698 31.64 -18.53 -60.41
CA ASP A 698 32.68 -19.27 -59.68
C ASP A 698 33.21 -18.53 -58.42
N ARG A 699 33.74 -19.29 -57.45
CA ARG A 699 34.80 -19.01 -56.42
C ARG A 699 34.90 -17.68 -55.64
N THR A 700 35.38 -17.64 -54.39
CA THR A 700 35.43 -18.54 -53.21
C THR A 700 36.08 -17.73 -52.06
N ASP A 701 35.42 -17.67 -50.91
CA ASP A 701 35.81 -18.35 -49.66
C ASP A 701 37.28 -18.30 -49.12
N LYS A 702 37.39 -18.38 -47.77
CA LYS A 702 38.50 -18.92 -46.92
C LYS A 702 39.46 -18.00 -46.10
N THR A 703 39.24 -18.12 -44.78
CA THR A 703 40.21 -18.58 -43.73
C THR A 703 41.23 -17.65 -43.02
N ASN A 704 41.18 -17.79 -41.69
CA ASN A 704 42.27 -18.01 -40.72
C ASN A 704 43.23 -16.89 -40.25
N ASN A 705 43.11 -16.65 -38.92
CA ASN A 705 44.17 -16.66 -37.90
C ASN A 705 45.35 -15.66 -37.91
N ALA A 706 45.50 -15.01 -36.74
CA ALA A 706 46.69 -15.07 -35.84
C ALA A 706 47.49 -13.78 -35.51
N ILE A 707 47.45 -13.44 -34.21
CA ILE A 707 48.60 -13.28 -33.26
C ILE A 707 49.52 -12.03 -33.35
N SER A 708 49.91 -11.55 -32.14
CA SER A 708 51.03 -10.64 -31.76
C SER A 708 50.98 -9.19 -32.27
N GLU A 709 51.03 -8.13 -31.45
CA GLU A 709 51.95 -7.71 -30.36
C GLU A 709 53.13 -6.81 -30.79
N SER A 710 53.11 -5.58 -30.24
CA SER A 710 54.25 -4.84 -29.65
C SER A 710 55.14 -3.84 -30.46
N THR A 711 55.52 -2.77 -29.74
CA THR A 711 56.66 -1.83 -29.92
C THR A 711 56.69 -0.93 -31.18
N ASN A 712 56.91 0.40 -31.16
CA ASN A 712 57.75 1.31 -30.33
C ASN A 712 57.12 2.73 -30.30
N VAL A 713 57.12 3.52 -29.21
CA VAL A 713 58.21 4.26 -28.51
C VAL A 713 58.75 5.49 -29.26
N GLN A 714 58.79 6.62 -28.52
CA GLN A 714 59.41 7.95 -28.74
C GLN A 714 58.45 9.11 -29.10
N ILE A 715 58.49 10.35 -28.57
CA ILE A 715 59.07 11.08 -27.40
C ILE A 715 59.34 12.54 -27.87
N ARG A 716 59.09 13.55 -27.01
CA ARG A 716 59.50 14.99 -27.12
C ARG A 716 58.81 15.86 -28.20
N GLN A 717 58.81 17.20 -28.11
CA GLN A 717 58.60 18.14 -26.98
C GLN A 717 58.54 19.60 -27.52
N SER A 718 58.02 20.52 -26.70
CA SER A 718 58.38 21.96 -26.56
C SER A 718 58.08 23.02 -27.66
N SER A 719 57.41 24.08 -27.17
CA SER A 719 57.75 25.53 -27.23
C SER A 719 57.39 26.45 -28.42
N ASP A 720 56.38 27.28 -28.17
CA ASP A 720 56.41 28.77 -28.08
C ASP A 720 56.46 29.74 -29.29
N ALA A 721 55.59 30.76 -29.15
CA ALA A 721 55.77 32.21 -29.44
C ALA A 721 55.23 32.86 -30.75
N VAL A 722 54.04 33.46 -30.63
CA VAL A 722 53.66 34.87 -30.93
C VAL A 722 54.14 35.56 -32.23
N VAL A 723 53.18 35.95 -33.10
CA VAL A 723 52.87 37.33 -33.57
C VAL A 723 51.37 37.37 -33.96
N GLY A 724 50.66 38.50 -33.83
CA GLY A 724 49.26 38.62 -34.28
C GLY A 724 48.95 39.91 -35.06
N ALA A 725 47.80 39.93 -35.76
CA ALA A 725 47.03 41.13 -36.13
C ALA A 725 45.67 40.73 -36.77
N ASP A 726 44.58 41.16 -36.12
CA ASP A 726 43.26 41.57 -36.62
C ASP A 726 42.60 40.92 -37.86
N GLY A 727 41.38 40.38 -37.65
CA GLY A 727 40.36 40.31 -38.71
C GLY A 727 39.37 39.15 -38.65
N VAL A 728 38.12 39.42 -38.23
CA VAL A 728 36.91 38.58 -38.42
C VAL A 728 36.85 37.25 -37.65
N GLU A 729 36.05 37.21 -36.58
CA GLU A 729 35.68 35.95 -35.90
C GLU A 729 34.73 35.10 -36.78
N ASN A 730 35.28 34.08 -37.44
CA ASN A 730 34.53 32.92 -37.90
C ASN A 730 34.52 31.84 -36.80
N GLN A 731 33.35 31.26 -36.53
CA GLN A 731 33.20 30.14 -35.59
C GLN A 731 33.88 28.86 -36.09
N PRO A 732 34.56 28.09 -35.20
CA PRO A 732 34.85 26.69 -35.46
C PRO A 732 34.28 25.72 -34.40
N ALA A 733 33.56 24.72 -34.90
CA ALA A 733 33.38 23.35 -34.40
C ALA A 733 33.36 23.06 -32.88
N LEU A 734 32.19 22.58 -32.43
CA LEU A 734 31.90 22.00 -31.11
C LEU A 734 32.87 20.87 -30.69
N GLY A 735 33.44 21.01 -29.49
CA GLY A 735 33.96 19.88 -28.71
C GLY A 735 32.83 19.00 -28.14
N PRO A 736 33.16 17.85 -27.52
CA PRO A 736 32.15 16.90 -27.04
C PRO A 736 31.21 17.53 -26.00
N HIS A 737 29.91 17.31 -26.19
CA HIS A 737 28.85 17.93 -25.38
C HIS A 737 29.07 17.78 -23.87
N PRO A 738 28.79 18.83 -23.06
CA PRO A 738 28.60 18.63 -21.63
C PRO A 738 27.47 17.62 -21.39
N ARG A 739 27.61 16.82 -20.33
CA ARG A 739 26.62 15.80 -19.96
C ARG A 739 25.28 16.49 -19.75
N ARG A 740 24.21 15.91 -20.33
CA ARG A 740 22.83 16.43 -20.15
C ARG A 740 22.53 16.51 -18.66
N ASP A 741 21.98 17.65 -18.23
CA ASP A 741 21.66 17.91 -16.83
C ASP A 741 20.73 16.83 -16.26
N GLU A 742 21.15 16.18 -15.18
CA GLU A 742 20.24 15.39 -14.35
C GLU A 742 19.23 16.34 -13.67
N PRO A 743 17.93 15.99 -13.61
CA PRO A 743 16.95 16.85 -12.95
C PRO A 743 17.22 16.95 -11.45
N THR A 744 17.69 18.11 -11.00
CA THR A 744 17.97 18.40 -9.58
C THR A 744 16.73 18.22 -8.71
N LEU A 745 16.83 17.39 -7.68
CA LEU A 745 15.71 17.11 -6.77
C LEU A 745 15.47 18.29 -5.82
N LYS A 746 14.26 18.82 -5.80
CA LYS A 746 13.86 19.90 -4.89
C LYS A 746 14.09 19.53 -3.41
N ALA A 747 14.97 20.26 -2.73
CA ALA A 747 15.37 20.09 -1.34
C ALA A 747 14.47 20.86 -0.37
N ILE A 748 14.14 22.12 -0.70
CA ILE A 748 13.29 23.02 0.08
C ILE A 748 11.82 22.77 -0.32
N TYR A 749 11.00 22.32 0.63
CA TYR A 749 9.62 21.91 0.40
C TYR A 749 8.63 22.69 1.26
N ARG A 750 7.36 22.72 0.86
CA ARG A 750 6.28 23.22 1.72
C ARG A 750 5.81 22.07 2.62
N PRO A 751 5.86 22.17 3.96
CA PRO A 751 5.35 21.14 4.84
C PRO A 751 3.82 21.02 4.73
N GLY A 752 3.28 19.87 5.17
CA GLY A 752 1.84 19.63 5.32
C GLY A 752 1.44 19.53 6.80
N GLY A 753 0.13 19.55 7.08
CA GLY A 753 -0.43 19.41 8.43
C GLY A 753 0.09 20.44 9.45
N SER A 754 0.15 20.05 10.73
CA SER A 754 0.53 20.91 11.87
C SER A 754 1.97 21.47 11.80
N ALA A 755 2.79 21.04 10.84
CA ALA A 755 4.11 21.62 10.59
C ALA A 755 4.05 22.98 9.87
N LEU A 756 2.94 23.27 9.16
CA LEU A 756 2.69 24.58 8.55
C LEU A 756 2.55 25.72 9.58
N GLU A 757 2.14 25.40 10.81
CA GLU A 757 2.05 26.38 11.91
C GLU A 757 3.42 26.98 12.26
N TYR A 758 4.50 26.20 12.11
CA TYR A 758 5.85 26.67 12.38
C TYR A 758 6.46 27.47 11.23
N ALA A 759 6.29 27.03 9.97
CA ALA A 759 6.80 27.75 8.79
C ALA A 759 6.10 27.34 7.48
N PRO A 760 6.04 28.24 6.48
CA PRO A 760 5.53 27.93 5.15
C PRO A 760 6.48 27.04 4.32
N PHE A 761 7.76 26.91 4.71
CA PHE A 761 8.77 26.13 4.02
C PHE A 761 9.70 25.41 4.99
N ALA A 762 10.27 24.29 4.57
CA ALA A 762 11.13 23.45 5.37
C ALA A 762 12.23 22.76 4.53
N LEU A 763 13.28 22.34 5.22
CA LEU A 763 14.38 21.55 4.66
C LEU A 763 14.82 20.53 5.72
N ASN A 764 14.79 19.23 5.40
CA ASN A 764 15.26 18.16 6.30
C ASN A 764 16.63 17.67 5.85
N LEU A 765 17.66 17.96 6.63
CA LEU A 765 19.04 17.67 6.25
C LEU A 765 19.41 16.18 6.33
N HIS A 766 18.88 15.44 7.31
CA HIS A 766 19.31 14.07 7.63
C HIS A 766 18.11 13.11 7.83
N GLN A 767 18.39 11.80 7.81
CA GLN A 767 17.37 10.73 7.84
C GLN A 767 17.18 10.06 9.23
N GLY A 768 17.81 10.60 10.27
CA GLY A 768 17.79 10.07 11.63
C GLY A 768 18.26 11.10 12.67
N CYS A 769 18.24 10.71 13.95
CA CYS A 769 18.64 11.59 15.06
C CYS A 769 19.16 10.80 16.27
N SER A 770 20.32 11.19 16.80
CA SER A 770 20.95 10.49 17.92
C SER A 770 20.32 10.80 19.28
N HIS A 771 19.50 11.86 19.37
CA HIS A 771 18.81 12.30 20.59
C HIS A 771 17.94 11.22 21.24
N ASN A 772 17.48 10.24 20.45
CA ASN A 772 16.86 9.00 20.93
C ASN A 772 15.63 9.19 21.86
N CYS A 773 14.88 10.28 21.68
CA CYS A 773 13.75 10.65 22.53
C CYS A 773 12.65 9.58 22.53
N GLU A 774 12.09 9.28 23.70
CA GLU A 774 11.05 8.26 23.88
C GLU A 774 9.77 8.59 23.11
N TYR A 775 9.39 9.88 23.10
CA TYR A 775 8.20 10.44 22.46
C TYR A 775 8.41 10.81 20.96
N CYS A 776 9.48 10.34 20.32
CA CYS A 776 9.90 10.82 18.99
C CYS A 776 8.93 10.41 17.86
N TYR A 777 8.03 11.31 17.45
CA TYR A 777 7.07 11.11 16.37
C TYR A 777 7.74 10.81 14.99
N ALA A 778 8.90 11.41 14.71
CA ALA A 778 9.61 11.22 13.45
C ALA A 778 10.07 9.76 13.21
N ARG A 779 10.29 8.99 14.29
CA ARG A 779 10.56 7.54 14.22
C ARG A 779 9.32 6.77 13.77
N SER A 780 8.16 7.10 14.34
CA SER A 780 6.87 6.48 13.97
C SER A 780 6.49 6.79 12.52
N LEU A 781 6.69 8.03 12.06
CA LEU A 781 6.45 8.42 10.66
C LEU A 781 7.33 7.66 9.67
N THR A 782 8.62 7.47 9.99
CA THR A 782 9.58 6.76 9.12
C THR A 782 9.56 5.24 9.26
N ARG A 783 8.80 4.70 10.22
CA ARG A 783 8.69 3.26 10.54
C ARG A 783 10.04 2.57 10.85
N LYS A 784 11.08 3.35 11.22
CA LYS A 784 12.40 2.83 11.58
C LYS A 784 12.42 2.31 13.03
N SER A 785 13.27 1.32 13.31
CA SER A 785 13.55 0.90 14.69
C SER A 785 14.25 2.04 15.46
N ARG A 786 14.33 1.94 16.80
CA ARG A 786 14.99 2.95 17.63
C ARG A 786 16.50 3.00 17.33
N GLU A 787 17.08 1.84 17.11
CA GLU A 787 18.49 1.60 16.78
C GLU A 787 18.79 2.15 15.38
N GLN A 788 17.95 1.84 14.38
CA GLN A 788 18.11 2.31 13.01
C GLN A 788 17.93 3.83 12.91
N TRP A 789 16.93 4.41 13.60
CA TRP A 789 16.74 5.85 13.66
C TRP A 789 17.96 6.57 14.26
N LYS A 790 18.65 5.92 15.21
CA LYS A 790 19.88 6.41 15.83
C LYS A 790 21.10 6.24 14.93
N SER A 791 21.27 5.10 14.25
CA SER A 791 22.39 4.89 13.31
C SER A 791 22.35 5.86 12.14
N ASP A 792 21.14 6.14 11.64
CA ASP A 792 20.92 6.96 10.44
C ASP A 792 21.10 8.46 10.70
N CYS A 793 21.51 8.87 11.91
CA CYS A 793 21.72 10.27 12.27
C CYS A 793 22.80 10.95 11.40
N ASN A 794 23.80 10.22 10.90
CA ASN A 794 24.84 10.75 10.00
C ASN A 794 24.47 10.62 8.51
N ILE A 795 23.29 10.09 8.16
CA ILE A 795 22.88 9.89 6.77
C ILE A 795 22.11 11.13 6.27
N LEU A 796 22.66 11.83 5.28
CA LEU A 796 21.99 12.94 4.61
C LEU A 796 20.72 12.49 3.89
N THR A 797 19.69 13.33 3.88
CA THR A 797 18.50 13.12 3.05
C THR A 797 18.89 13.21 1.58
N LYS A 798 18.50 12.23 0.74
CA LYS A 798 18.87 12.18 -0.70
C LYS A 798 18.63 13.48 -1.48
N LYS A 799 17.63 14.27 -1.08
CA LYS A 799 17.29 15.56 -1.69
C LYS A 799 18.16 16.72 -1.18
N ALA A 800 18.65 16.66 0.06
CA ALA A 800 19.32 17.76 0.76
C ALA A 800 20.82 17.88 0.46
N THR A 801 21.23 17.68 -0.80
CA THR A 801 22.60 17.95 -1.25
C THR A 801 22.82 19.45 -1.39
N LEU A 802 24.06 19.93 -1.23
CA LEU A 802 24.40 21.34 -1.40
C LEU A 802 23.99 21.88 -2.78
N ALA A 803 24.17 21.08 -3.84
CA ALA A 803 23.77 21.45 -5.21
C ALA A 803 22.26 21.66 -5.36
N ASN A 804 21.44 20.78 -4.78
CA ASN A 804 19.98 20.93 -4.81
C ASN A 804 19.50 22.11 -3.96
N ILE A 805 20.10 22.32 -2.78
CA ILE A 805 19.78 23.45 -1.90
C ILE A 805 20.16 24.77 -2.58
N GLU A 806 21.35 24.85 -3.19
CA GLU A 806 21.78 26.02 -3.97
C GLU A 806 20.90 26.25 -5.20
N ALA A 807 20.48 25.20 -5.91
CA ALA A 807 19.54 25.31 -7.03
C ALA A 807 18.18 25.88 -6.60
N ASP A 808 17.61 25.41 -5.48
CA ASP A 808 16.35 25.93 -4.94
C ASP A 808 16.44 27.38 -4.47
N LEU A 809 17.54 27.75 -3.80
CA LEU A 809 17.78 29.12 -3.32
C LEU A 809 18.03 30.10 -4.47
N LYS A 810 18.82 29.67 -5.48
CA LYS A 810 19.10 30.44 -6.69
C LYS A 810 17.86 30.58 -7.58
N GLY A 811 17.02 29.55 -7.64
CA GLY A 811 15.77 29.50 -8.40
C GLY A 811 14.58 30.16 -7.71
N TRP A 812 14.74 30.71 -6.49
CA TRP A 812 13.62 31.22 -5.72
C TRP A 812 12.88 32.38 -6.40
N GLN A 813 11.56 32.25 -6.53
CA GLN A 813 10.68 33.27 -7.09
C GLN A 813 9.69 33.78 -6.05
N GLY A 814 9.53 35.10 -5.96
CA GLY A 814 8.61 35.76 -5.03
C GLY A 814 9.22 36.06 -3.65
N GLU A 815 8.35 36.32 -2.68
CA GLU A 815 8.71 36.70 -1.31
C GLU A 815 9.53 35.61 -0.62
N ARG A 816 10.63 35.99 0.04
CA ARG A 816 11.52 35.07 0.75
C ARG A 816 11.05 34.88 2.19
N LYS A 817 10.28 33.82 2.43
CA LYS A 817 9.78 33.45 3.76
C LYS A 817 10.73 32.50 4.48
N PRO A 818 10.81 32.53 5.83
CA PRO A 818 11.71 31.67 6.59
C PRO A 818 11.53 30.18 6.28
N VAL A 819 12.64 29.50 5.98
CA VAL A 819 12.71 28.04 5.83
C VAL A 819 13.08 27.39 7.15
N HIS A 820 12.30 26.41 7.61
CA HIS A 820 12.55 25.69 8.86
C HIS A 820 13.53 24.52 8.69
N LEU A 821 14.54 24.46 9.56
CA LEU A 821 15.61 23.46 9.63
C LEU A 821 15.63 22.84 11.05
N THR A 822 15.27 21.59 11.31
CA THR A 822 14.69 20.53 10.46
C THR A 822 13.48 19.93 11.20
N PHE A 823 12.41 19.51 10.52
CA PHE A 823 11.31 18.78 11.19
C PHE A 823 11.65 17.30 11.46
N MET A 824 12.51 16.70 10.63
CA MET A 824 13.01 15.34 10.84
C MET A 824 14.49 15.37 11.23
N GLY A 825 14.74 15.08 12.51
CA GLY A 825 16.06 15.16 13.13
C GLY A 825 16.37 16.54 13.68
N ASP A 826 17.65 16.78 14.00
CA ASP A 826 18.12 18.03 14.61
C ASP A 826 19.34 18.59 13.84
N PRO A 827 19.45 19.90 13.57
CA PRO A 827 20.63 20.47 12.90
C PRO A 827 21.94 20.38 13.72
N TYR A 828 21.87 20.24 15.04
CA TYR A 828 23.01 20.26 15.97
C TYR A 828 23.09 19.01 16.87
N ASP A 829 22.55 17.90 16.34
CA ASP A 829 22.52 16.57 16.96
C ASP A 829 23.83 16.17 17.63
N LEU A 830 23.76 15.67 18.88
CA LEU A 830 24.97 15.45 19.69
C LEU A 830 25.89 14.37 19.12
N GLY A 831 25.33 13.28 18.57
CA GLY A 831 26.06 12.11 18.07
C GLY A 831 26.52 12.17 16.61
N ARG A 832 26.42 13.32 15.93
CA ARG A 832 26.94 13.48 14.57
C ARG A 832 28.41 13.84 14.53
N GLN A 833 29.15 13.23 13.61
CA GLN A 833 30.57 13.49 13.42
C GLN A 833 30.81 14.79 12.63
N GLU A 834 29.99 15.05 11.60
CA GLU A 834 30.16 16.19 10.68
C GLU A 834 29.08 17.26 10.85
N ASN A 835 28.91 17.78 12.08
CA ASN A 835 27.99 18.89 12.32
C ASN A 835 28.32 20.14 11.45
N SER A 836 29.52 20.24 10.87
CA SER A 836 29.90 21.22 9.85
C SER A 836 28.95 21.28 8.65
N TYR A 837 28.25 20.21 8.29
CA TYR A 837 27.31 20.23 7.16
C TYR A 837 26.18 21.27 7.34
N THR A 838 25.65 21.38 8.56
CA THR A 838 24.66 22.42 8.91
C THR A 838 25.22 23.82 8.65
N ARG A 839 26.49 24.06 9.01
CA ARG A 839 27.15 25.34 8.75
C ARG A 839 27.22 25.65 7.25
N THR A 840 27.68 24.70 6.44
CA THR A 840 27.79 24.87 4.98
C THR A 840 26.44 25.14 4.32
N VAL A 841 25.36 24.55 4.83
CA VAL A 841 24.00 24.88 4.40
C VAL A 841 23.64 26.32 4.80
N LEU A 842 23.89 26.74 6.04
CA LEU A 842 23.62 28.12 6.48
C LEU A 842 24.45 29.16 5.72
N GLU A 843 25.67 28.84 5.30
CA GLU A 843 26.49 29.67 4.42
C GLU A 843 25.83 29.88 3.05
N LEU A 844 25.14 28.87 2.48
CA LEU A 844 24.30 29.05 1.28
C LEU A 844 23.09 29.95 1.55
N PHE A 845 22.35 29.74 2.65
CA PHE A 845 21.21 30.61 3.01
C PHE A 845 21.65 32.08 3.18
N LYS A 846 22.82 32.32 3.79
CA LYS A 846 23.44 33.65 3.91
C LYS A 846 23.89 34.21 2.56
N LYS A 847 24.60 33.44 1.74
CA LYS A 847 25.03 33.80 0.37
C LYS A 847 23.86 34.26 -0.50
N TYR A 848 22.72 33.57 -0.41
CA TYR A 848 21.53 33.91 -1.16
C TYR A 848 20.61 34.91 -0.45
N HIS A 849 20.91 35.36 0.77
CA HIS A 849 20.05 36.20 1.62
C HIS A 849 18.60 35.68 1.71
N HIS A 850 18.46 34.39 2.02
CA HIS A 850 17.18 33.73 2.23
C HIS A 850 16.98 33.42 3.71
N PRO A 851 15.94 33.96 4.38
CA PRO A 851 15.80 33.80 5.82
C PRO A 851 15.51 32.35 6.18
N PHE A 852 15.98 31.93 7.34
CA PHE A 852 15.81 30.57 7.87
C PHE A 852 15.47 30.62 9.36
N GLN A 853 14.84 29.56 9.85
CA GLN A 853 14.69 29.35 11.29
C GLN A 853 15.13 27.95 11.69
N ILE A 854 15.76 27.87 12.85
CA ILE A 854 16.16 26.60 13.47
C ILE A 854 15.30 26.34 14.70
N LEU A 855 14.91 25.07 14.86
CA LEU A 855 14.51 24.48 16.13
C LEU A 855 15.48 23.35 16.48
N SER A 856 16.06 23.37 17.68
CA SER A 856 17.07 22.38 18.08
C SER A 856 17.01 22.01 19.56
N LYS A 857 17.60 20.86 19.90
CA LYS A 857 17.91 20.37 21.23
C LYS A 857 19.40 20.08 21.41
N GLY A 858 20.24 20.45 20.43
CA GLY A 858 21.70 20.30 20.45
C GLY A 858 22.45 21.34 21.28
N GLY A 859 21.73 22.30 21.88
CA GLY A 859 22.26 23.25 22.86
C GLY A 859 23.37 24.15 22.31
N MET A 860 24.44 24.35 23.08
CA MET A 860 25.51 25.31 22.76
C MET A 860 26.29 24.97 21.49
N LYS A 861 26.13 23.78 20.90
CA LYS A 861 26.67 23.45 19.57
C LYS A 861 26.20 24.42 18.47
N ALA A 862 25.01 25.01 18.62
CA ALA A 862 24.48 26.01 17.70
C ALA A 862 25.29 27.33 17.70
N ALA A 863 25.93 27.68 18.82
CA ALA A 863 26.50 29.01 19.04
C ALA A 863 27.67 29.37 18.11
N ARG A 864 28.36 28.35 17.58
CA ARG A 864 29.44 28.48 16.60
C ARG A 864 28.97 28.98 15.22
N ASP A 865 27.67 28.84 14.92
CA ASP A 865 27.05 29.19 13.63
C ASP A 865 26.15 30.44 13.74
N PHE A 866 26.11 31.08 14.92
CA PHE A 866 25.40 32.34 15.16
C PHE A 866 25.98 33.53 14.35
N ASP A 867 27.20 33.42 13.83
CA ASP A 867 27.77 34.41 12.90
C ASP A 867 27.12 34.38 11.50
N LEU A 868 26.35 33.33 11.19
CA LEU A 868 25.65 33.17 9.92
C LEU A 868 24.22 33.72 9.90
N TYR A 869 23.71 34.15 11.06
CA TYR A 869 22.37 34.74 11.18
C TYR A 869 22.36 36.19 10.70
N PHE A 870 21.19 36.62 10.21
CA PHE A 870 20.91 37.97 9.74
C PHE A 870 19.41 38.29 9.96
N GLU A 871 18.98 39.48 9.58
CA GLU A 871 17.60 39.93 9.75
C GLU A 871 16.57 38.95 9.15
N GLY A 872 15.51 38.66 9.92
CA GLY A 872 14.49 37.67 9.56
C GLY A 872 14.84 36.22 9.89
N CYS A 873 16.08 35.91 10.27
CA CYS A 873 16.44 34.57 10.77
C CYS A 873 16.12 34.39 12.25
N ARG A 874 15.78 33.16 12.66
CA ARG A 874 15.40 32.84 14.05
C ARG A 874 16.12 31.61 14.59
N PHE A 875 16.63 31.68 15.81
CA PHE A 875 17.14 30.50 16.52
C PHE A 875 16.18 30.11 17.63
N GLY A 876 15.90 28.82 17.80
CA GLY A 876 15.06 28.36 18.87
C GLY A 876 15.36 26.96 19.37
N CYS A 877 14.88 26.68 20.58
CA CYS A 877 15.05 25.40 21.24
C CYS A 877 13.72 24.74 21.58
N THR A 878 13.68 23.40 21.50
CA THR A 878 12.61 22.64 22.14
C THR A 878 12.97 22.41 23.60
N LEU A 879 12.15 22.93 24.51
CA LEU A 879 12.30 22.76 25.94
C LEU A 879 11.14 21.91 26.46
N THR A 880 11.46 20.71 26.95
CA THR A 880 10.46 19.71 27.39
C THR A 880 10.46 19.52 28.91
N PHE A 881 11.63 19.66 29.54
CA PHE A 881 11.84 19.51 30.98
C PHE A 881 12.72 20.65 31.50
N ASN A 882 12.58 20.98 32.78
CA ASN A 882 13.41 22.01 33.43
C ASN A 882 14.55 21.43 34.29
N ASN A 883 14.71 20.11 34.30
CA ASN A 883 15.73 19.41 35.09
C ASN A 883 16.42 18.29 34.28
N ASP A 884 17.65 17.98 34.65
CA ASP A 884 18.50 17.03 33.92
C ASP A 884 18.03 15.59 34.05
N LYS A 885 17.44 15.20 35.19
CA LYS A 885 17.00 13.81 35.45
C LYS A 885 15.94 13.38 34.44
N ASP A 886 14.87 14.16 34.32
CA ASP A 886 13.77 13.81 33.42
C ASP A 886 14.19 13.97 31.94
N SER A 887 15.06 14.93 31.63
CA SER A 887 15.64 15.08 30.29
C SER A 887 16.50 13.86 29.90
N LEU A 888 17.32 13.34 30.80
CA LEU A 888 18.12 12.12 30.58
C LEU A 888 17.26 10.86 30.46
N GLU A 889 16.14 10.77 31.18
CA GLU A 889 15.19 9.65 31.06
C GLU A 889 14.47 9.66 29.70
N TRP A 890 13.94 10.80 29.27
CA TRP A 890 13.03 10.89 28.13
C TRP A 890 13.72 11.28 26.80
N GLU A 891 14.87 11.93 26.84
CA GLU A 891 15.64 12.40 25.68
C GLU A 891 17.17 12.25 25.88
N PRO A 892 17.67 11.03 26.19
CA PRO A 892 19.04 10.78 26.68
C PRO A 892 20.20 11.22 25.78
N GLY A 893 19.95 11.46 24.49
CA GLY A 893 20.98 11.92 23.55
C GLY A 893 20.92 13.42 23.23
N ALA A 894 19.97 14.18 23.80
CA ALA A 894 19.85 15.62 23.60
C ALA A 894 20.72 16.41 24.60
N ALA A 895 21.01 17.68 24.32
CA ALA A 895 21.71 18.54 25.29
C ALA A 895 20.82 18.81 26.51
N LEU A 896 21.42 18.96 27.69
CA LEU A 896 20.68 19.20 28.94
C LEU A 896 19.89 20.52 28.89
N PRO A 897 18.76 20.67 29.64
CA PRO A 897 17.94 21.87 29.62
C PRO A 897 18.73 23.16 29.86
N ALA A 898 19.68 23.14 30.80
CA ALA A 898 20.55 24.28 31.08
C ALA A 898 21.41 24.71 29.87
N ASP A 899 21.90 23.77 29.06
CA ASP A 899 22.71 24.04 27.88
C ASP A 899 21.86 24.58 26.71
N ARG A 900 20.61 24.11 26.55
CA ARG A 900 19.64 24.69 25.61
C ARG A 900 19.28 26.13 25.99
N ILE A 901 19.09 26.39 27.29
CA ILE A 901 18.85 27.74 27.82
C ILE A 901 20.07 28.65 27.62
N ALA A 902 21.29 28.14 27.82
CA ALA A 902 22.52 28.87 27.53
C ALA A 902 22.63 29.26 26.04
N ALA A 903 22.24 28.37 25.12
CA ALA A 903 22.22 28.64 23.68
C ALA A 903 21.23 29.75 23.31
N LEU A 904 20.03 29.77 23.91
CA LEU A 904 19.05 30.85 23.74
C LEU A 904 19.60 32.19 24.25
N LYS A 905 20.19 32.23 25.45
CA LYS A 905 20.84 33.43 25.99
C LYS A 905 21.97 33.94 25.09
N ALA A 906 22.79 33.04 24.56
CA ALA A 906 23.88 33.38 23.64
C ALA A 906 23.39 33.89 22.27
N ALA A 907 22.24 33.43 21.79
CA ALA A 907 21.59 33.93 20.58
C ALA A 907 21.00 35.33 20.81
N HIS A 908 20.22 35.51 21.89
CA HIS A 908 19.63 36.78 22.28
C HIS A 908 20.69 37.87 22.50
N ALA A 909 21.79 37.55 23.19
CA ALA A 909 22.92 38.47 23.39
C ALA A 909 23.63 38.90 22.08
N LYS A 910 23.41 38.20 20.97
CA LYS A 910 23.87 38.56 19.63
C LYS A 910 22.80 39.27 18.78
N GLY A 911 21.64 39.59 19.34
CA GLY A 911 20.51 40.19 18.63
C GLY A 911 19.79 39.23 17.66
N ILE A 912 20.01 37.93 17.77
CA ILE A 912 19.29 36.93 16.97
C ILE A 912 17.90 36.75 17.57
N GLN A 913 16.85 36.82 16.74
CA GLN A 913 15.49 36.58 17.22
C GLN A 913 15.35 35.15 17.74
N THR A 914 14.91 35.03 18.99
CA THR A 914 14.87 33.79 19.76
C THR A 914 13.45 33.26 19.89
N TRP A 915 13.32 31.93 19.93
CA TRP A 915 12.02 31.30 20.17
C TRP A 915 12.11 29.95 20.87
N VAL A 916 11.02 29.52 21.49
CA VAL A 916 10.92 28.22 22.17
C VAL A 916 9.72 27.43 21.65
N SER A 917 9.94 26.14 21.39
CA SER A 917 8.86 25.16 21.23
C SER A 917 8.65 24.42 22.56
N LEU A 918 7.45 24.56 23.10
CA LEU A 918 6.94 23.82 24.26
C LEU A 918 6.08 22.65 23.75
N GLU A 919 6.70 21.75 22.99
CA GLU A 919 6.06 20.57 22.40
C GLU A 919 7.06 19.40 22.28
N PRO A 920 6.72 18.17 22.70
CA PRO A 920 5.51 17.80 23.42
C PRO A 920 5.52 18.28 24.87
N VAL A 921 4.32 18.46 25.43
CA VAL A 921 4.13 18.76 26.85
C VAL A 921 3.93 17.44 27.59
N ILE A 922 4.93 17.06 28.39
CA ILE A 922 4.92 15.80 29.17
C ILE A 922 4.64 16.10 30.64
N ALA A 923 5.29 17.13 31.18
CA ALA A 923 5.02 17.66 32.52
C ALA A 923 4.52 19.11 32.39
N PRO A 924 3.19 19.36 32.51
CA PRO A 924 2.62 20.71 32.41
C PRO A 924 3.28 21.72 33.36
N THR A 925 3.51 21.34 34.62
CA THR A 925 4.14 22.19 35.64
C THR A 925 5.57 22.60 35.28
N GLN A 926 6.38 21.69 34.73
CA GLN A 926 7.72 22.03 34.23
C GLN A 926 7.66 22.92 32.99
N THR A 927 6.66 22.70 32.12
CA THR A 927 6.46 23.50 30.91
C THR A 927 6.10 24.95 31.26
N LEU A 928 5.27 25.17 32.28
CA LEU A 928 4.96 26.50 32.81
C LEU A 928 6.20 27.15 33.44
N ALA A 929 6.96 26.40 34.25
CA ALA A 929 8.22 26.89 34.84
C ALA A 929 9.27 27.26 33.77
N LEU A 930 9.31 26.56 32.63
CA LEU A 930 10.19 26.90 31.51
C LEU A 930 9.85 28.27 30.90
N ILE A 931 8.59 28.70 30.88
CA ILE A 931 8.20 30.05 30.46
C ILE A 931 8.81 31.08 31.43
N GLU A 932 8.60 30.89 32.73
CA GLU A 932 9.15 31.78 33.78
C GLU A 932 10.68 31.87 33.71
N MET A 933 11.38 30.73 33.52
CA MET A 933 12.83 30.67 33.42
C MET A 933 13.43 31.29 32.15
N THR A 934 12.62 31.51 31.10
CA THR A 934 13.14 31.91 29.78
C THR A 934 12.59 33.21 29.21
N HIS A 935 11.52 33.76 29.78
CA HIS A 935 10.82 34.91 29.20
C HIS A 935 11.71 36.15 28.97
N GLU A 936 12.73 36.40 29.79
CA GLU A 936 13.61 37.56 29.64
C GLU A 936 14.37 37.60 28.29
N PHE A 937 14.74 36.44 27.76
CA PHE A 937 15.62 36.28 26.57
C PHE A 937 15.00 35.41 25.47
N VAL A 938 13.67 35.22 25.51
CA VAL A 938 12.89 34.55 24.46
C VAL A 938 11.86 35.53 23.89
N ASP A 939 11.85 35.69 22.56
CA ASP A 939 10.97 36.62 21.86
C ASP A 939 9.62 35.99 21.48
N HIS A 940 9.60 34.68 21.21
CA HIS A 940 8.40 33.96 20.77
C HIS A 940 8.25 32.54 21.36
N TYR A 941 7.01 32.14 21.70
CA TYR A 941 6.69 30.80 22.20
C TYR A 941 5.67 30.06 21.32
N GLY A 942 5.98 28.84 20.88
CA GLY A 942 5.02 27.89 20.33
C GLY A 942 4.58 26.89 21.40
N VAL A 943 3.28 26.84 21.73
CA VAL A 943 2.72 25.98 22.78
C VAL A 943 1.85 24.90 22.15
N GLY A 944 2.26 23.63 22.29
CA GLY A 944 1.57 22.47 21.70
C GLY A 944 0.99 21.51 22.73
N LYS A 945 0.36 20.43 22.25
CA LYS A 945 0.02 19.26 23.07
C LYS A 945 0.90 18.07 22.72
N TRP A 946 0.91 17.04 23.56
CA TRP A 946 1.54 15.77 23.18
C TRP A 946 0.60 14.98 22.28
N ASN A 947 0.94 14.88 20.99
CA ASN A 947 -0.01 14.53 19.93
C ASN A 947 -0.13 13.03 19.57
N HIS A 948 0.75 12.15 20.08
CA HIS A 948 0.91 10.78 19.56
C HIS A 948 1.19 9.71 20.63
N ASP A 949 0.68 9.90 21.86
CA ASP A 949 0.90 8.96 22.98
C ASP A 949 -0.30 8.99 23.93
N ALA A 950 -0.83 7.83 24.33
CA ALA A 950 -1.98 7.74 25.23
C ALA A 950 -1.69 8.30 26.65
N ARG A 951 -0.42 8.43 27.04
CA ARG A 951 -0.03 9.12 28.29
C ARG A 951 -0.41 10.61 28.28
N ALA A 952 -0.65 11.20 27.11
CA ALA A 952 -1.14 12.57 26.96
C ALA A 952 -2.59 12.75 27.46
N ASP A 953 -3.39 11.68 27.54
CA ASP A 953 -4.81 11.76 27.92
C ASP A 953 -5.01 12.04 29.42
N SER A 954 -3.96 11.86 30.25
CA SER A 954 -3.99 12.21 31.67
C SER A 954 -3.72 13.70 31.96
N ILE A 955 -3.43 14.51 30.94
CA ILE A 955 -3.14 15.93 31.08
C ILE A 955 -4.43 16.75 30.92
N ASP A 956 -4.71 17.63 31.89
CA ASP A 956 -5.77 18.63 31.79
C ASP A 956 -5.36 19.73 30.81
N TRP A 957 -5.64 19.49 29.52
CA TRP A 957 -5.34 20.42 28.44
C TRP A 957 -6.04 21.79 28.58
N PRO A 958 -7.35 21.88 28.96
CA PRO A 958 -8.01 23.14 29.28
C PRO A 958 -7.25 23.97 30.31
N LYS A 959 -6.88 23.36 31.45
CA LYS A 959 -6.13 24.05 32.50
C LYS A 959 -4.73 24.45 32.04
N PHE A 960 -3.96 23.53 31.48
CA PHE A 960 -2.60 23.81 31.02
C PHE A 960 -2.57 24.97 30.00
N ARG A 961 -3.54 25.01 29.08
CA ARG A 961 -3.68 26.11 28.12
C ARG A 961 -3.95 27.44 28.85
N ALA A 962 -4.89 27.46 29.80
CA ALA A 962 -5.24 28.67 30.54
C ALA A 962 -4.04 29.20 31.33
N ASP A 963 -3.39 28.35 32.14
CA ASP A 963 -2.21 28.68 32.94
C ASP A 963 -1.05 29.20 32.05
N GLY A 964 -0.85 28.57 30.89
CA GLY A 964 0.19 28.95 29.93
C GLY A 964 -0.08 30.28 29.22
N GLU A 965 -1.32 30.52 28.77
CA GLU A 965 -1.72 31.80 28.19
C GLU A 965 -1.70 32.93 29.22
N GLU A 966 -2.01 32.66 30.49
CA GLU A 966 -1.90 33.65 31.57
C GLU A 966 -0.45 34.08 31.78
N LEU A 967 0.49 33.13 31.93
CA LEU A 967 1.92 33.44 32.07
C LEU A 967 2.48 34.22 30.87
N LEU A 968 2.15 33.80 29.64
CA LEU A 968 2.66 34.46 28.43
C LEU A 968 2.12 35.88 28.27
N LYS A 969 0.84 36.12 28.62
CA LYS A 969 0.26 37.48 28.69
C LYS A 969 0.90 38.32 29.80
N LYS A 970 1.08 37.75 31.00
CA LYS A 970 1.73 38.39 32.17
C LYS A 970 3.14 38.89 31.85
N PHE A 971 3.91 38.12 31.07
CA PHE A 971 5.26 38.51 30.62
C PHE A 971 5.29 39.29 29.29
N GLY A 972 4.13 39.62 28.71
CA GLY A 972 4.03 40.40 27.47
C GLY A 972 4.69 39.73 26.25
N LYS A 973 4.73 38.39 26.21
CA LYS A 973 5.46 37.62 25.19
C LYS A 973 4.57 37.37 23.97
N HIS A 974 5.17 37.37 22.77
CA HIS A 974 4.47 36.85 21.59
C HIS A 974 4.38 35.33 21.65
N TYR A 975 3.21 34.76 21.39
CA TYR A 975 3.04 33.32 21.42
C TYR A 975 2.03 32.81 20.38
N MET A 976 2.12 31.51 20.10
CA MET A 976 1.20 30.77 19.25
C MET A 976 0.75 29.52 20.01
N ILE A 977 -0.55 29.42 20.28
CA ILE A 977 -1.18 28.16 20.72
C ILE A 977 -1.43 27.31 19.47
N LYS A 978 -0.89 26.10 19.41
CA LYS A 978 -1.09 25.21 18.25
C LYS A 978 -2.51 24.69 18.16
N ASP A 979 -3.00 24.46 16.95
CA ASP A 979 -4.39 24.08 16.69
C ASP A 979 -4.83 22.81 17.42
N ASP A 980 -3.93 21.84 17.61
CA ASP A 980 -4.27 20.62 18.35
C ASP A 980 -4.48 20.86 19.86
N LEU A 981 -3.77 21.83 20.44
CA LEU A 981 -4.05 22.33 21.79
C LEU A 981 -5.32 23.19 21.80
N LYS A 982 -5.58 24.02 20.77
CA LYS A 982 -6.84 24.77 20.65
C LYS A 982 -8.07 23.85 20.60
N LYS A 983 -7.98 22.70 19.93
CA LYS A 983 -9.03 21.67 19.84
C LYS A 983 -9.25 20.94 21.17
N ALA A 984 -8.16 20.57 21.86
CA ALA A 984 -8.22 19.91 23.17
C ALA A 984 -8.66 20.85 24.31
N ALA A 985 -8.44 22.16 24.14
CA ALA A 985 -8.71 23.21 25.09
C ALA A 985 -9.36 24.43 24.39
N PRO A 986 -10.64 24.36 23.97
CA PRO A 986 -11.34 25.49 23.39
C PRO A 986 -11.47 26.62 24.42
N CYS A 987 -11.10 27.84 24.03
CA CYS A 987 -11.11 28.99 24.93
C CYS A 987 -12.55 29.40 25.28
N THR A 988 -12.83 29.60 26.57
CA THR A 988 -14.15 30.01 27.07
C THR A 988 -14.41 31.52 26.97
N ASP A 989 -13.36 32.34 26.87
CA ASP A 989 -13.45 33.80 26.92
C ASP A 989 -12.70 34.47 25.76
N GLN A 990 -13.47 35.10 24.86
CA GLN A 990 -13.01 36.29 24.14
C GLN A 990 -14.12 37.34 24.07
N HIS A 991 -14.12 38.25 25.06
CA HIS A 991 -14.39 39.64 24.79
C HIS A 991 -13.09 40.29 24.32
N GLU A 992 -13.05 40.77 23.07
CA GLU A 992 -12.10 41.79 22.65
C GLU A 992 -12.87 43.12 22.48
N PRO A 993 -12.40 44.22 23.08
CA PRO A 993 -13.06 45.52 22.95
C PRO A 993 -12.63 46.21 21.66
N THR A 994 -13.56 46.47 20.75
CA THR A 994 -13.36 47.44 19.66
C THR A 994 -13.77 48.86 20.10
N PRO A 995 -13.07 49.91 19.65
CA PRO A 995 -13.41 51.29 20.00
C PRO A 995 -14.67 51.72 19.24
N GLY A 996 -15.79 51.80 19.95
CA GLY A 996 -17.13 52.02 19.39
C GLY A 996 -18.09 50.98 19.94
N GLY A 997 -18.70 51.28 21.08
CA GLY A 997 -19.42 50.29 21.89
C GLY A 997 -20.76 49.86 21.31
N GLU A 998 -20.78 48.72 20.62
CA GLU A 998 -21.98 47.90 20.42
C GLU A 998 -21.62 46.40 20.37
N THR A 999 -22.03 45.64 21.40
CA THR A 999 -21.71 44.21 21.52
C THR A 999 -22.63 43.33 20.68
N VAL A 1000 -22.10 42.68 19.64
CA VAL A 1000 -22.83 41.66 18.84
C VAL A 1000 -22.29 40.26 19.14
N LYS A 1001 -23.13 39.40 19.75
CA LYS A 1001 -22.81 37.97 19.95
C LYS A 1001 -22.80 37.23 18.60
N ARG A 1002 -21.82 36.34 18.37
CA ARG A 1002 -21.81 35.47 17.17
C ARG A 1002 -22.99 34.47 17.22
N PRO A 1003 -23.76 34.22 16.14
CA PRO A 1003 -25.12 33.68 16.29
C PRO A 1003 -25.24 32.14 16.28
N PHE A 1004 -24.26 31.41 15.74
CA PHE A 1004 -24.51 30.07 15.20
C PHE A 1004 -24.87 28.97 16.22
N CYS A 1005 -24.30 28.97 17.43
CA CYS A 1005 -24.49 27.88 18.39
C CYS A 1005 -25.93 27.80 18.95
N TYR A 1006 -26.46 28.92 19.44
CA TYR A 1006 -27.79 28.91 20.09
C TYR A 1006 -28.94 28.82 19.08
N LEU A 1007 -28.77 29.35 17.85
CA LEU A 1007 -29.80 29.27 16.81
C LEU A 1007 -30.07 27.84 16.36
N ALA A 1008 -29.02 27.00 16.23
CA ALA A 1008 -29.19 25.59 15.91
C ALA A 1008 -30.00 24.86 17.00
N LYS A 1009 -29.63 25.05 18.27
CA LYS A 1009 -30.33 24.46 19.42
C LYS A 1009 -31.79 24.93 19.54
N LEU A 1010 -32.03 26.23 19.32
CA LEU A 1010 -33.35 26.85 19.32
C LEU A 1010 -34.25 26.30 18.20
N ARG A 1011 -33.70 26.12 16.98
CA ARG A 1011 -34.40 25.52 15.84
C ARG A 1011 -34.80 24.07 16.13
N THR A 1012 -33.87 23.26 16.64
CA THR A 1012 -34.14 21.85 16.97
C THR A 1012 -35.21 21.71 18.04
N LEU A 1013 -35.15 22.49 19.13
CA LEU A 1013 -36.17 22.47 20.18
C LEU A 1013 -37.54 22.97 19.68
N ALA A 1014 -37.58 24.02 18.85
CA ALA A 1014 -38.81 24.48 18.23
C ALA A 1014 -39.45 23.40 17.33
N MET A 1015 -38.65 22.68 16.55
CA MET A 1015 -39.10 21.56 15.71
C MET A 1015 -39.56 20.35 16.53
N MET A 1016 -38.87 20.01 17.64
CA MET A 1016 -39.22 18.87 18.49
C MET A 1016 -40.50 19.10 19.31
N GLU A 1017 -40.68 20.28 19.90
CA GLU A 1017 -41.82 20.55 20.78
C GLU A 1017 -43.11 20.93 20.05
N TYR A 1018 -42.99 21.54 18.86
CA TYR A 1018 -44.13 22.09 18.12
C TYR A 1018 -44.28 21.54 16.68
N GLY A 1019 -43.30 20.78 16.18
CA GLY A 1019 -43.27 20.32 14.78
C GLY A 1019 -42.94 21.44 13.78
N MET A 1020 -42.61 21.07 12.54
CA MET A 1020 -42.20 22.03 11.48
C MET A 1020 -43.22 23.14 11.19
N ASN A 1021 -44.51 22.93 11.50
CA ASN A 1021 -45.60 23.86 11.18
C ASN A 1021 -46.28 24.47 12.42
N GLY A 1022 -45.74 24.22 13.63
CA GLY A 1022 -46.38 24.58 14.89
C GLY A 1022 -46.18 26.03 15.32
N TRP A 1023 -47.01 26.44 16.28
CA TRP A 1023 -46.95 27.75 16.94
C TRP A 1023 -45.99 27.70 18.13
N VAL A 1024 -44.79 28.21 17.93
CA VAL A 1024 -43.71 28.20 18.91
C VAL A 1024 -43.93 29.31 19.94
N ASN A 1025 -43.93 28.96 21.23
CA ASN A 1025 -44.00 29.93 22.33
C ASN A 1025 -42.58 30.15 22.91
N PRO A 1026 -42.01 31.38 22.84
CA PRO A 1026 -40.66 31.66 23.31
C PRO A 1026 -40.45 31.40 24.80
N SER A 1027 -41.42 31.78 25.64
CA SER A 1027 -41.36 31.64 27.10
C SER A 1027 -41.19 30.17 27.53
N LYS A 1028 -41.70 29.22 26.74
CA LYS A 1028 -41.57 27.77 27.00
C LYS A 1028 -40.25 27.15 26.51
N ILE A 1029 -39.66 27.65 25.42
CA ILE A 1029 -38.42 27.09 24.86
C ILE A 1029 -37.15 27.78 25.36
N ALA A 1030 -37.23 29.06 25.76
CA ALA A 1030 -36.06 29.83 26.19
C ALA A 1030 -35.35 29.18 27.40
N PRO A 1031 -36.04 28.71 28.47
CA PRO A 1031 -35.39 28.03 29.59
C PRO A 1031 -34.67 26.75 29.16
N LYS A 1032 -35.27 25.97 28.24
CA LYS A 1032 -34.69 24.72 27.70
C LYS A 1032 -33.44 24.96 26.84
N CYS A 1033 -33.31 26.16 26.28
CA CYS A 1033 -32.12 26.59 25.54
C CYS A 1033 -31.03 27.22 26.43
N GLY A 1034 -31.34 27.57 27.68
CA GLY A 1034 -30.50 28.44 28.52
C GLY A 1034 -30.50 29.91 28.08
N LEU A 1035 -31.59 30.35 27.44
CA LEU A 1035 -31.75 31.71 26.91
C LEU A 1035 -32.78 32.52 27.73
N LEU A 1036 -32.64 33.84 27.71
CA LEU A 1036 -33.74 34.73 28.09
C LEU A 1036 -34.82 34.72 27.00
N GLU A 1037 -36.08 34.95 27.37
CA GLU A 1037 -37.20 34.93 26.43
C GLU A 1037 -37.00 35.90 25.25
N CYS A 1038 -36.52 37.12 25.52
CA CYS A 1038 -36.19 38.10 24.49
C CYS A 1038 -35.10 37.65 23.50
N GLN A 1039 -34.19 36.76 23.92
CA GLN A 1039 -33.15 36.17 23.06
C GLN A 1039 -33.73 35.04 22.20
N ALA A 1040 -34.67 34.24 22.74
CA ALA A 1040 -35.41 33.26 21.97
C ALA A 1040 -36.31 33.94 20.91
N CYS A 1041 -37.02 35.02 21.25
CA CYS A 1041 -37.78 35.84 20.30
C CYS A 1041 -36.92 36.32 19.12
N ARG A 1042 -35.78 36.99 19.41
CA ARG A 1042 -34.84 37.43 18.36
C ARG A 1042 -34.26 36.27 17.55
N GLY A 1043 -33.98 35.14 18.20
CA GLY A 1043 -33.46 33.94 17.54
C GLY A 1043 -34.48 33.32 16.56
N LEU A 1044 -35.75 33.25 16.93
CA LEU A 1044 -36.82 32.74 16.06
C LEU A 1044 -37.03 33.63 14.84
N LEU A 1045 -37.01 34.96 14.99
CA LEU A 1045 -37.01 35.90 13.85
C LEU A 1045 -35.83 35.64 12.90
N HIS A 1046 -34.63 35.43 13.45
CA HIS A 1046 -33.43 35.13 12.66
C HIS A 1046 -33.47 33.76 11.96
N LEU A 1047 -34.30 32.83 12.46
CA LEU A 1047 -34.58 31.53 11.85
C LEU A 1047 -35.74 31.57 10.83
N GLY A 1048 -36.27 32.76 10.52
CA GLY A 1048 -37.35 32.95 9.53
C GLY A 1048 -38.75 32.65 10.07
N TYR A 1049 -38.94 32.61 11.39
CA TYR A 1049 -40.28 32.58 11.99
C TYR A 1049 -40.85 34.01 12.06
N VAL A 1050 -42.14 34.15 11.79
CA VAL A 1050 -42.89 35.41 11.91
C VAL A 1050 -43.56 35.46 13.28
N GLN A 1051 -43.54 36.64 13.91
CA GLN A 1051 -44.20 36.92 15.18
C GLN A 1051 -45.70 37.22 14.94
N TYR A 1052 -46.56 36.66 15.80
CA TYR A 1052 -47.98 36.98 15.85
C TYR A 1052 -48.40 37.20 17.32
N THR A 1053 -49.27 38.16 17.54
CA THR A 1053 -49.93 38.38 18.83
C THR A 1053 -51.24 37.60 18.85
N ARG A 1054 -51.46 36.79 19.87
CA ARG A 1054 -52.72 36.07 20.08
C ARG A 1054 -53.76 36.98 20.74
N SER A 1055 -55.03 36.58 20.64
CA SER A 1055 -56.16 37.30 21.23
C SER A 1055 -56.12 37.41 22.77
N ASP A 1056 -55.28 36.60 23.44
CA ASP A 1056 -54.99 36.67 24.87
C ASP A 1056 -53.80 37.59 25.22
N GLY A 1057 -53.23 38.29 24.22
CA GLY A 1057 -52.05 39.14 24.36
C GLY A 1057 -50.71 38.38 24.36
N SER A 1058 -50.71 37.05 24.29
CA SER A 1058 -49.47 36.26 24.26
C SER A 1058 -48.80 36.28 22.88
N ILE A 1059 -47.47 36.24 22.86
CA ILE A 1059 -46.68 36.27 21.63
C ILE A 1059 -46.30 34.85 21.20
N ALA A 1060 -46.61 34.51 19.94
CA ALA A 1060 -46.26 33.22 19.34
C ALA A 1060 -45.55 33.42 17.99
N TYR A 1061 -44.76 32.43 17.59
CA TYR A 1061 -43.92 32.48 16.39
C TYR A 1061 -44.21 31.28 15.48
N ARG A 1062 -44.25 31.49 14.16
CA ARG A 1062 -44.50 30.41 13.19
C ARG A 1062 -43.69 30.60 11.92
N GLN A 1063 -43.20 29.51 11.34
CA GLN A 1063 -42.51 29.55 10.05
C GLN A 1063 -43.52 29.80 8.93
N LYS A 1064 -43.23 30.76 8.03
CA LYS A 1064 -44.08 31.06 6.86
C LYS A 1064 -44.18 29.83 5.94
N ARG A 1065 -45.37 29.61 5.37
CA ARG A 1065 -45.54 28.57 4.34
C ARG A 1065 -45.15 29.09 2.96
N THR A 1066 -44.66 28.18 2.11
CA THR A 1066 -44.33 28.46 0.70
C THR A 1066 -45.53 28.97 -0.09
N ASP A 1067 -46.71 28.50 0.28
CA ASP A 1067 -48.03 28.83 -0.26
C ASP A 1067 -48.50 30.27 0.09
N GLU A 1068 -47.84 30.94 1.03
CA GLU A 1068 -48.15 32.33 1.43
C GLU A 1068 -47.33 33.40 0.65
N TYR A 1069 -46.50 32.99 -0.33
CA TYR A 1069 -45.68 33.92 -1.13
C TYR A 1069 -46.44 34.64 -2.27
N GLN A 1070 -47.71 34.30 -2.52
CA GLN A 1070 -48.52 34.87 -3.60
C GLN A 1070 -49.81 35.56 -3.12
N GLN A 1071 -49.73 36.59 -2.26
CA GLN A 1071 -50.67 37.74 -2.31
C GLN A 1071 -50.02 39.01 -1.72
N PRO A 1072 -49.66 40.02 -2.55
CA PRO A 1072 -49.24 41.33 -2.05
C PRO A 1072 -50.49 42.18 -1.75
N GLY A 1073 -50.98 42.14 -0.52
CA GLY A 1073 -51.94 43.13 -0.03
C GLY A 1073 -53.04 42.64 0.90
N ARG A 1074 -52.77 42.68 2.21
CA ARG A 1074 -53.68 43.28 3.21
C ARG A 1074 -52.92 43.54 4.51
N ALA A 1075 -52.97 44.79 4.97
CA ALA A 1075 -52.58 45.19 6.31
C ALA A 1075 -53.79 45.08 7.27
N GLU A 1076 -53.52 45.29 8.56
CA GLU A 1076 -54.49 45.39 9.67
C GLU A 1076 -55.16 44.05 10.05
N ALA A 1077 -55.01 43.52 11.27
CA ALA A 1077 -55.05 44.18 12.58
C ALA A 1077 -54.00 43.66 13.58
#